data_AF-A0A7K4H8D0-F1
#
_entry.id   AF-A0A7K4H8D0-F1
#
_cell.length_a   1.000
_cell.length_b   1.000
_cell.length_c   1.000
_cell.angle_alpha   90.00
_cell.angle_beta   90.00
_cell.angle_gamma   90.00
#
_symmetry.space_group_name_H-M   'P 1'
#
loop_
_entity.id
_entity.type
_entity.pdbx_description
1 polymer ?
#
loop_
_entity_poly.entity_id
_entity_poly.type
_entity_poly.pdbx_seq_one_letter_code
_entity_poly.pdbx_strand_id
1 'polypeptide(L)'
;YEKTNKDIKKLNNRIEKTVTQKEIKSIEREIKKFLKNINDIIKEKDKAKGNLNNLFKDVKDGLIELKKFKNRTDFEDLVNKVQLSKVKPVDLTKEQFNSLFLSFKSIKYMAPPTDTAIPVGESILENTLIKEIGLRISDNLDDFDMPIDTIKKITDLLYDEKKRILLEEKKETHDEAIANIKIDSEELINLSSEILGTIDIVDGTSDSQQGKQTIIDLLTFSDIDSIESYRDVFDFFLETYTKDDDFVAGETRSPTSGKGLAYVVEAVMAYSRNIEVPKRARDVLSRFVNRTPKLRDSADCAITKAVQSVKWKNYNLESYDNGLPRGPIKLLVNVSGPFVHLMFKSQSKNALADDEELIKEIKFCLEAIGRRLRVYLNRRASLHKSEKRSSLIEKYIPIFAKSVYNIASRGESKYKAKVAIKEIEDLMKGAIGKKPVPVIVQDLISKIPEPKEIEIIKEEQKEEELLKEEIHIKKEIIIKKPEPKKEMISKKTLLNWTVKELKDYCKEQNIEIQSKTRKTEIIEKILVSFTTERVIKKPEKIEPIVSEIITEKPMPLIQSVKKTPKPTTTRAAPSKSTQMTLPIITKDRIISVLSNEWQTIKHLIFKLKIKDMMDARYLQLKLKELERKGDLLVEIKMGRKHWKLK
;
A
#
# COMPACT_ATOMS: atom_id res chain seq x y z
N TYR A 1 -36.64 7.87 41.65
CA TYR A 1 -37.37 6.73 42.22
C TYR A 1 -36.49 5.92 43.18
N GLU A 2 -35.39 5.32 42.72
CA GLU A 2 -34.53 4.48 43.61
C GLU A 2 -33.88 5.26 44.77
N LYS A 3 -33.37 6.48 44.51
CA LYS A 3 -32.77 7.34 45.54
C LYS A 3 -33.78 7.72 46.63
N THR A 4 -34.95 8.21 46.22
CA THR A 4 -36.05 8.57 47.13
C THR A 4 -36.60 7.37 47.92
N ASN A 5 -36.66 6.16 47.33
CA ASN A 5 -37.07 4.95 48.06
C ASN A 5 -36.02 4.52 49.10
N LYS A 6 -34.72 4.67 48.80
CA LYS A 6 -33.66 4.44 49.80
C LYS A 6 -33.76 5.43 50.96
N ASP A 7 -34.10 6.68 50.69
CA ASP A 7 -34.27 7.71 51.71
C ASP A 7 -35.52 7.48 52.56
N ILE A 8 -36.66 7.10 51.96
CA ILE A 8 -37.87 6.67 52.69
C ILE A 8 -37.57 5.46 53.58
N LYS A 9 -36.82 4.46 53.07
CA LYS A 9 -36.44 3.28 53.87
C LYS A 9 -35.56 3.65 55.08
N LYS A 10 -34.64 4.61 54.92
CA LYS A 10 -33.85 5.14 56.04
C LYS A 10 -34.70 5.88 57.06
N LEU A 11 -35.69 6.65 56.62
CA LEU A 11 -36.62 7.36 57.49
C LEU A 11 -37.56 6.39 58.24
N ASN A 12 -38.04 5.33 57.60
CA ASN A 12 -38.82 4.27 58.26
C ASN A 12 -38.00 3.52 59.32
N ASN A 13 -36.75 3.16 59.01
CA ASN A 13 -35.85 2.57 60.00
C ASN A 13 -35.52 3.51 61.16
N ARG A 14 -35.67 4.83 60.98
CA ARG A 14 -35.50 5.84 62.02
C ARG A 14 -36.74 5.94 62.91
N ILE A 15 -37.94 5.80 62.34
CA ILE A 15 -39.21 5.71 63.08
C ILE A 15 -39.19 4.52 64.04
N GLU A 16 -38.74 3.35 63.59
CA GLU A 16 -38.63 2.12 64.41
C GLU A 16 -37.71 2.28 65.63
N LYS A 17 -36.77 3.23 65.59
CA LYS A 17 -35.79 3.49 66.66
C LYS A 17 -36.16 4.65 67.58
N THR A 18 -37.16 5.46 67.22
CA THR A 18 -37.54 6.67 67.97
C THR A 18 -38.69 6.40 68.93
N VAL A 19 -38.59 6.90 70.17
CA VAL A 19 -39.58 6.65 71.24
C VAL A 19 -40.61 7.79 71.38
N THR A 20 -40.32 8.99 70.86
CA THR A 20 -41.19 10.17 71.03
C THR A 20 -42.19 10.36 69.87
N GLN A 21 -43.48 10.53 70.21
CA GLN A 21 -44.55 10.70 69.20
C GLN A 21 -44.42 11.98 68.34
N LYS A 22 -43.77 13.03 68.85
CA LYS A 22 -43.56 14.28 68.10
C LYS A 22 -42.55 14.11 66.96
N GLU A 23 -41.47 13.36 67.20
CA GLU A 23 -40.45 13.09 66.19
C GLU A 23 -40.97 12.14 65.11
N ILE A 24 -41.74 11.11 65.49
CA ILE A 24 -42.40 10.20 64.54
C ILE A 24 -43.30 11.01 63.58
N LYS A 25 -44.15 11.91 64.11
CA LYS A 25 -45.00 12.78 63.28
C LYS A 25 -44.20 13.73 62.38
N SER A 26 -42.99 14.13 62.76
CA SER A 26 -42.13 14.96 61.91
C SER A 26 -41.55 14.16 60.75
N ILE A 27 -41.07 12.94 61.03
CA ILE A 27 -40.50 12.03 60.03
C ILE A 27 -41.59 11.57 59.04
N GLU A 28 -42.81 11.30 59.52
CA GLU A 28 -43.97 10.98 58.67
C GLU A 28 -44.32 12.12 57.69
N ARG A 29 -44.20 13.39 58.12
CA ARG A 29 -44.40 14.54 57.22
C ARG A 29 -43.33 14.60 56.14
N GLU A 30 -42.09 14.27 56.46
CA GLU A 30 -41.00 14.20 55.47
C GLU A 30 -41.23 13.06 54.48
N ILE A 31 -41.62 11.87 54.94
CA ILE A 31 -41.99 10.75 54.07
C ILE A 31 -43.16 11.15 53.15
N LYS A 32 -44.18 11.85 53.68
CA LYS A 32 -45.30 12.36 52.87
C LYS A 32 -44.86 13.35 51.80
N LYS A 33 -43.85 14.20 52.07
CA LYS A 33 -43.23 15.07 51.05
C LYS A 33 -42.52 14.26 49.97
N PHE A 34 -41.77 13.23 50.34
CA PHE A 34 -41.11 12.35 49.37
C PHE A 34 -42.10 11.58 48.49
N LEU A 35 -43.20 11.08 49.07
CA LEU A 35 -44.27 10.42 48.32
C LEU A 35 -45.00 11.38 47.37
N LYS A 36 -45.22 12.64 47.80
CA LYS A 36 -45.80 13.68 46.93
C LYS A 36 -44.89 13.95 45.73
N ASN A 37 -43.58 14.11 45.96
CA ASN A 37 -42.62 14.29 44.88
C ASN A 37 -42.59 13.10 43.91
N ILE A 38 -42.72 11.87 44.41
CA ILE A 38 -42.82 10.68 43.57
C ILE A 38 -44.08 10.74 42.68
N ASN A 39 -45.23 11.10 43.25
CA ASN A 39 -46.49 11.23 42.50
C ASN A 39 -46.42 12.34 41.44
N ASP A 40 -45.77 13.45 41.74
CA ASP A 40 -45.59 14.54 40.78
C ASP A 40 -44.70 14.10 39.60
N ILE A 41 -43.61 13.35 39.88
CA ILE A 41 -42.77 12.75 38.84
C ILE A 41 -43.55 11.72 38.00
N ILE A 42 -44.43 10.92 38.61
CA ILE A 42 -45.29 9.97 37.89
C ILE A 42 -46.25 10.72 36.96
N LYS A 43 -46.89 11.79 37.45
CA LYS A 43 -47.77 12.64 36.62
C LYS A 43 -47.02 13.28 35.46
N GLU A 44 -45.81 13.78 35.67
CA GLU A 44 -44.97 14.32 34.59
C GLU A 44 -44.60 13.24 33.57
N LYS A 45 -44.24 12.05 34.03
CA LYS A 45 -43.96 10.90 33.16
C LYS A 45 -45.18 10.52 32.32
N ASP A 46 -46.36 10.47 32.92
CA ASP A 46 -47.60 10.11 32.22
C ASP A 46 -48.02 11.20 31.23
N LYS A 47 -47.83 12.48 31.59
CA LYS A 47 -48.00 13.61 30.68
C LYS A 47 -47.03 13.54 29.51
N ALA A 48 -45.76 13.24 29.76
CA ALA A 48 -44.75 13.05 28.72
C ALA A 48 -45.10 11.87 27.81
N LYS A 49 -45.59 10.75 28.37
CA LYS A 49 -46.04 9.57 27.61
C LYS A 49 -47.28 9.88 26.77
N GLY A 50 -48.21 10.68 27.29
CA GLY A 50 -49.38 11.17 26.54
C GLY A 50 -48.96 12.05 25.37
N ASN A 51 -48.07 13.02 25.59
CA ASN A 51 -47.52 13.88 24.54
C ASN A 51 -46.79 13.05 23.46
N LEU A 52 -46.02 12.05 23.88
CA LEU A 52 -45.30 11.15 22.99
C LEU A 52 -46.29 10.32 22.14
N ASN A 53 -47.34 9.77 22.76
CA ASN A 53 -48.38 9.03 22.07
C ASN A 53 -49.16 9.89 21.07
N ASN A 54 -49.42 11.17 21.38
CA ASN A 54 -50.06 12.10 20.45
C ASN A 54 -49.14 12.39 19.26
N LEU A 55 -47.86 12.67 19.51
CA LEU A 55 -46.82 12.79 18.49
C LEU A 55 -46.74 11.56 17.58
N PHE A 56 -46.88 10.36 18.13
CA PHE A 56 -46.86 9.12 17.34
C PHE A 56 -48.15 8.84 16.58
N LYS A 57 -49.31 9.32 17.05
CA LYS A 57 -50.59 9.19 16.35
C LYS A 57 -50.70 10.12 15.14
N ASP A 58 -50.10 11.30 15.22
CA ASP A 58 -50.11 12.28 14.13
C ASP A 58 -49.14 11.93 12.99
N VAL A 59 -48.20 11.00 13.22
CA VAL A 59 -47.18 10.58 12.25
C VAL A 59 -47.65 9.32 11.52
N LYS A 60 -48.41 9.49 10.43
CA LYS A 60 -48.88 8.36 9.60
C LYS A 60 -47.76 7.61 8.84
N ASP A 61 -46.58 8.20 8.67
CA ASP A 61 -45.46 7.62 7.90
C ASP A 61 -44.25 7.14 8.75
N GLY A 62 -44.43 6.99 10.07
CA GLY A 62 -43.36 6.58 10.99
C GLY A 62 -42.28 7.65 11.24
N LEU A 63 -41.45 7.43 12.26
CA LEU A 63 -40.30 8.29 12.53
C LEU A 63 -39.18 8.01 11.52
N ILE A 64 -38.90 8.97 10.64
CA ILE A 64 -37.71 8.95 9.80
C ILE A 64 -36.50 9.20 10.72
N GLU A 65 -35.68 8.19 10.92
CA GLU A 65 -34.39 8.33 11.57
C GLU A 65 -33.55 9.32 10.74
N LEU A 66 -33.29 10.52 11.28
CA LEU A 66 -32.42 11.52 10.65
C LEU A 66 -30.99 10.98 10.63
N LYS A 67 -30.68 10.14 9.64
CA LYS A 67 -29.32 9.67 9.34
C LYS A 67 -28.40 10.77 8.82
N LYS A 68 -28.93 11.98 8.61
CA LYS A 68 -28.18 13.17 8.22
C LYS A 68 -28.57 14.34 9.11
N PHE A 69 -27.56 15.07 9.58
CA PHE A 69 -27.75 16.42 10.14
C PHE A 69 -28.57 17.26 9.17
N LYS A 70 -29.41 18.17 9.69
CA LYS A 70 -30.18 19.14 8.89
C LYS A 70 -29.30 19.78 7.82
N ASN A 71 -29.83 19.92 6.61
CA ASN A 71 -29.07 20.45 5.47
C ASN A 71 -28.76 21.94 5.69
N ARG A 72 -27.68 22.40 5.05
CA ARG A 72 -27.13 23.78 5.08
C ARG A 72 -28.19 24.89 4.95
N THR A 73 -29.21 24.68 4.12
CA THR A 73 -30.29 25.64 3.84
C THR A 73 -31.18 25.93 5.05
N ASP A 74 -31.44 24.91 5.89
CA ASP A 74 -32.35 25.05 7.04
C ASP A 74 -31.75 25.92 8.17
N PHE A 75 -30.42 26.03 8.20
CA PHE A 75 -29.68 26.89 9.14
C PHE A 75 -29.35 28.25 8.55
N GLU A 76 -29.13 28.37 7.23
CA GLU A 76 -29.01 29.67 6.54
C GLU A 76 -30.29 30.50 6.76
N ASP A 77 -31.47 29.88 6.72
CA ASP A 77 -32.75 30.55 7.02
C ASP A 77 -32.88 31.00 8.48
N LEU A 78 -32.23 30.30 9.41
CA LEU A 78 -32.17 30.67 10.84
C LEU A 78 -31.20 31.84 11.06
N VAL A 79 -30.05 31.84 10.37
CA VAL A 79 -29.09 32.96 10.38
C VAL A 79 -29.67 34.21 9.72
N ASN A 80 -30.50 34.07 8.68
CA ASN A 80 -31.21 35.18 8.06
C ASN A 80 -32.40 35.66 8.91
N LYS A 81 -33.08 34.76 9.64
CA LYS A 81 -34.15 35.12 10.60
C LYS A 81 -33.63 35.84 11.84
N VAL A 82 -32.46 35.45 12.34
CA VAL A 82 -31.78 36.13 13.43
C VAL A 82 -31.02 37.31 12.81
N GLN A 83 -31.60 38.52 12.83
CA GLN A 83 -31.04 39.74 12.20
C GLN A 83 -29.70 40.21 12.82
N LEU A 84 -28.65 39.38 12.75
CA LEU A 84 -27.30 39.67 13.23
C LEU A 84 -26.68 40.87 12.50
N SER A 85 -27.09 41.10 11.25
CA SER A 85 -26.61 42.20 10.41
C SER A 85 -27.05 43.60 10.86
N LYS A 86 -28.09 43.71 11.69
CA LYS A 86 -28.64 44.99 12.15
C LYS A 86 -28.26 45.35 13.58
N VAL A 87 -27.58 44.45 14.30
CA VAL A 87 -27.23 44.60 15.71
C VAL A 87 -25.73 44.84 15.83
N LYS A 88 -25.32 45.80 16.67
CA LYS A 88 -23.89 46.02 16.96
C LYS A 88 -23.34 44.81 17.74
N PRO A 89 -22.06 44.43 17.55
CA PRO A 89 -21.49 43.28 18.27
C PRO A 89 -21.61 43.34 19.80
N VAL A 90 -21.61 44.56 20.37
CA VAL A 90 -21.76 44.79 21.82
C VAL A 90 -23.18 44.46 22.32
N ASP A 91 -24.18 44.61 21.46
CA ASP A 91 -25.60 44.52 21.81
C ASP A 91 -26.20 43.12 21.50
N LEU A 92 -25.35 42.13 21.17
CA LEU A 92 -25.78 40.77 20.84
C LEU A 92 -26.42 40.07 22.05
N THR A 93 -27.65 39.58 21.87
CA THR A 93 -28.30 38.77 22.90
C THR A 93 -27.65 37.37 22.98
N LYS A 94 -27.80 36.72 24.14
CA LYS A 94 -27.28 35.35 24.35
C LYS A 94 -27.83 34.34 23.35
N GLU A 95 -29.08 34.50 22.93
CA GLU A 95 -29.72 33.64 21.92
C GLU A 95 -29.10 33.86 20.53
N GLN A 96 -28.91 35.12 20.14
CA GLN A 96 -28.26 35.49 18.88
C GLN A 96 -26.81 34.97 18.82
N PHE A 97 -26.07 35.11 19.92
CA PHE A 97 -24.71 34.57 20.05
C PHE A 97 -24.68 33.03 19.92
N ASN A 98 -25.58 32.32 20.61
CA ASN A 98 -25.65 30.87 20.55
C ASN A 98 -26.03 30.38 19.14
N SER A 99 -26.97 31.06 18.48
CA SER A 99 -27.32 30.79 17.08
C SER A 99 -26.12 30.99 16.16
N LEU A 100 -25.39 32.09 16.32
CA LEU A 100 -24.17 32.36 15.55
C LEU A 100 -23.09 31.29 15.79
N PHE A 101 -22.84 30.91 17.04
CA PHE A 101 -21.88 29.86 17.39
C PHE A 101 -22.24 28.49 16.77
N LEU A 102 -23.52 28.10 16.82
CA LEU A 102 -24.00 26.87 16.20
C LEU A 102 -23.85 26.89 14.68
N SER A 103 -24.08 28.05 14.05
CA SER A 103 -23.84 28.26 12.62
C SER A 103 -22.36 28.18 12.28
N PHE A 104 -21.47 28.77 13.10
CA PHE A 104 -20.03 28.60 12.92
C PHE A 104 -19.65 27.11 12.95
N LYS A 105 -20.19 26.33 13.87
CA LYS A 105 -19.88 24.90 14.00
C LYS A 105 -20.44 24.04 12.86
N SER A 106 -21.54 24.44 12.23
CA SER A 106 -22.17 23.65 11.16
C SER A 106 -21.51 23.86 9.78
N ILE A 107 -20.80 24.97 9.60
CA ILE A 107 -20.10 25.31 8.36
C ILE A 107 -18.74 24.58 8.31
N LYS A 108 -18.41 24.02 7.15
CA LYS A 108 -17.10 23.44 6.87
C LYS A 108 -16.15 24.53 6.37
N TYR A 109 -15.12 24.84 7.16
CA TYR A 109 -14.06 25.77 6.77
C TYR A 109 -12.95 25.08 5.97
N MET A 110 -12.15 25.88 5.29
CA MET A 110 -10.83 25.46 4.80
C MET A 110 -9.92 25.12 6.00
N ALA A 111 -8.96 24.24 5.77
CA ALA A 111 -7.97 23.92 6.80
C ALA A 111 -7.17 25.19 7.16
N PRO A 112 -6.87 25.43 8.45
CA PRO A 112 -6.01 26.52 8.87
C PRO A 112 -4.60 26.38 8.28
N PRO A 113 -3.83 27.47 8.22
CA PRO A 113 -2.45 27.43 7.72
C PRO A 113 -1.59 26.47 8.56
N THR A 114 -0.85 25.61 7.86
CA THR A 114 -0.02 24.55 8.44
C THR A 114 1.38 25.01 8.86
N ASP A 115 1.77 26.24 8.48
CA ASP A 115 3.09 26.84 8.78
C ASP A 115 3.40 26.92 10.29
N THR A 116 2.36 26.95 11.12
CA THR A 116 2.50 27.00 12.59
C THR A 116 2.99 25.68 13.22
N ALA A 117 2.98 24.56 12.48
CA ALA A 117 3.43 23.26 12.96
C ALA A 117 4.83 22.95 12.42
N ILE A 118 5.86 23.22 13.22
CA ILE A 118 7.26 22.98 12.85
C ILE A 118 7.68 21.57 13.30
N PRO A 119 7.91 20.62 12.36
CA PRO A 119 8.43 19.29 12.70
C PRO A 119 9.88 19.35 13.22
N VAL A 120 10.36 18.24 13.78
CA VAL A 120 11.78 17.99 14.02
C VAL A 120 12.43 17.46 12.75
N GLY A 121 11.76 16.56 12.03
CA GLY A 121 12.25 15.88 10.83
C GLY A 121 12.64 14.43 11.10
N GLU A 122 12.31 13.55 10.17
CA GLU A 122 12.56 12.11 10.27
C GLU A 122 14.06 11.77 10.33
N SER A 123 14.88 12.38 9.47
CA SER A 123 16.32 12.15 9.42
C SER A 123 17.02 12.52 10.73
N ILE A 124 16.59 13.61 11.37
CA ILE A 124 17.12 14.04 12.67
C ILE A 124 16.73 13.01 13.74
N LEU A 125 15.47 12.58 13.77
CA LEU A 125 14.99 11.57 14.72
C LEU A 125 15.69 10.22 14.55
N GLU A 126 15.87 9.75 13.32
CA GLU A 126 16.64 8.53 13.02
C GLU A 126 18.08 8.66 13.52
N ASN A 127 18.78 9.74 13.14
CA ASN A 127 20.16 9.99 13.56
C ASN A 127 20.33 10.08 15.08
N THR A 128 19.35 10.63 15.80
CA THR A 128 19.40 10.69 17.26
C THR A 128 19.32 9.29 17.88
N LEU A 129 18.40 8.44 17.42
CA LEU A 129 18.29 7.07 17.92
C LEU A 129 19.50 6.22 17.57
N ILE A 130 20.05 6.40 16.38
CA ILE A 130 21.28 5.74 15.93
C ILE A 130 22.42 6.03 16.91
N LYS A 131 22.63 7.31 17.24
CA LYS A 131 23.69 7.74 18.16
C LYS A 131 23.44 7.33 19.61
N GLU A 132 22.19 7.44 20.08
CA GLU A 132 21.83 7.14 21.48
C GLU A 132 21.97 5.64 21.79
N ILE A 133 21.57 4.78 20.86
CA ILE A 133 21.55 3.33 21.06
C ILE A 133 22.83 2.66 20.51
N GLY A 134 23.58 3.34 19.64
CA GLY A 134 24.77 2.78 18.99
C GLY A 134 24.42 1.76 17.91
N LEU A 135 23.41 2.09 17.09
CA LEU A 135 22.88 1.19 16.06
C LEU A 135 23.79 1.16 14.85
N ARG A 136 23.98 -0.03 14.28
CA ARG A 136 24.69 -0.23 13.01
C ARG A 136 23.67 -0.40 11.90
N ILE A 137 23.44 0.65 11.12
CA ILE A 137 22.51 0.59 9.99
C ILE A 137 23.25 0.03 8.79
N SER A 138 22.55 -0.80 8.04
CA SER A 138 23.01 -1.27 6.74
C SER A 138 22.84 -0.16 5.71
N ASP A 139 23.84 0.05 4.86
CA ASP A 139 23.71 0.89 3.67
C ASP A 139 22.99 0.14 2.51
N ASN A 140 22.27 -0.95 2.81
CA ASN A 140 21.56 -1.71 1.79
C ASN A 140 20.48 -0.83 1.14
N LEU A 141 20.61 -0.61 -0.17
CA LEU A 141 19.68 0.15 -1.01
C LEU A 141 18.21 -0.32 -0.87
N ASP A 142 17.99 -1.60 -0.52
CA ASP A 142 16.67 -2.21 -0.36
C ASP A 142 15.89 -1.72 0.88
N ASP A 143 16.53 -1.10 1.89
CA ASP A 143 15.85 -0.59 3.10
C ASP A 143 15.30 0.84 2.94
N PHE A 144 15.69 1.52 1.87
CA PHE A 144 15.13 2.80 1.48
C PHE A 144 14.09 2.54 0.39
N ASP A 145 12.81 2.83 0.68
CA ASP A 145 11.67 2.71 -0.26
C ASP A 145 11.78 3.62 -1.50
N MET A 146 12.94 4.20 -1.77
CA MET A 146 13.26 4.89 -3.01
C MET A 146 14.55 4.28 -3.56
N PRO A 147 14.49 3.34 -4.51
CA PRO A 147 15.58 3.27 -5.48
C PRO A 147 15.80 4.70 -5.97
N ILE A 148 17.05 5.19 -5.95
CA ILE A 148 17.41 6.38 -6.70
C ILE A 148 17.21 5.98 -8.16
N ASP A 149 15.99 6.21 -8.65
CA ASP A 149 15.44 5.47 -9.80
C ASP A 149 16.09 5.87 -11.12
N THR A 150 17.02 6.81 -11.11
CA THR A 150 17.75 7.25 -12.29
C THR A 150 19.05 7.89 -11.87
N ILE A 151 20.18 7.29 -12.25
CA ILE A 151 21.37 8.07 -12.56
C ILE A 151 20.94 9.01 -13.70
N LYS A 152 20.68 10.28 -13.38
CA LYS A 152 20.35 11.27 -14.41
C LYS A 152 21.59 11.48 -15.25
N LYS A 153 21.45 11.43 -16.58
CA LYS A 153 22.57 11.81 -17.45
C LYS A 153 22.88 13.28 -17.21
N ILE A 154 24.13 13.68 -17.39
CA ILE A 154 24.56 15.08 -17.27
C ILE A 154 23.72 15.99 -18.18
N THR A 155 23.31 15.49 -19.34
CA THR A 155 22.37 16.15 -20.24
C THR A 155 21.02 16.45 -19.59
N ASP A 156 20.48 15.51 -18.81
CA ASP A 156 19.17 15.66 -18.18
C ASP A 156 19.23 16.68 -17.03
N LEU A 157 20.39 16.78 -16.35
CA LEU A 157 20.64 17.79 -15.31
C LEU A 157 20.71 19.21 -15.90
N LEU A 158 21.47 19.40 -16.99
CA LEU A 158 21.54 20.69 -17.70
C LEU A 158 20.18 21.10 -18.28
N TYR A 159 19.41 20.14 -18.79
CA TYR A 159 18.05 20.38 -19.24
C TYR A 159 17.14 20.87 -18.11
N ASP A 160 17.19 20.21 -16.95
CA ASP A 160 16.40 20.57 -15.76
C ASP A 160 16.80 21.97 -15.24
N GLU A 161 18.08 22.33 -15.33
CA GLU A 161 18.59 23.64 -14.94
C GLU A 161 18.10 24.75 -15.88
N LYS A 162 18.25 24.60 -17.20
CA LYS A 162 17.72 25.56 -18.19
C LYS A 162 16.21 25.72 -18.09
N LYS A 163 15.51 24.61 -17.86
CA LYS A 163 14.06 24.61 -17.65
C LYS A 163 13.66 25.40 -16.39
N ARG A 164 14.46 25.31 -15.31
CA ARG A 164 14.23 26.04 -14.07
C ARG A 164 14.44 27.54 -14.25
N ILE A 165 15.54 27.93 -14.91
CA ILE A 165 15.83 29.33 -15.25
C ILE A 165 14.70 29.92 -16.09
N LEU A 166 14.20 29.17 -17.09
CA LEU A 166 13.07 29.58 -17.93
C LEU A 166 11.74 29.71 -17.17
N LEU A 167 11.53 28.98 -16.08
CA LEU A 167 10.33 29.09 -15.23
C LEU A 167 10.40 30.30 -14.28
N GLU A 168 11.60 30.76 -13.95
CA GLU A 168 11.82 31.96 -13.13
C GLU A 168 11.64 33.26 -13.94
N GLU A 169 11.92 33.23 -15.25
CA GLU A 169 11.64 34.33 -16.18
C GLU A 169 10.14 34.39 -16.54
N LYS A 170 9.36 35.22 -15.83
CA LYS A 170 7.91 35.43 -16.06
C LYS A 170 7.54 35.85 -17.51
N LYS A 171 7.33 34.89 -18.43
CA LYS A 171 6.78 35.13 -19.78
C LYS A 171 5.63 34.15 -20.06
N GLU A 172 4.57 34.64 -20.69
CA GLU A 172 3.28 33.92 -20.87
C GLU A 172 3.34 32.68 -21.78
N THR A 173 4.47 32.38 -22.42
CA THR A 173 4.64 31.27 -23.38
C THR A 173 5.70 30.25 -22.92
N HIS A 174 5.51 29.63 -21.76
CA HIS A 174 6.46 28.64 -21.23
C HIS A 174 6.46 27.32 -22.01
N ASP A 175 5.32 26.86 -22.53
CA ASP A 175 5.19 25.52 -23.13
C ASP A 175 5.98 25.36 -24.45
N GLU A 176 6.02 26.41 -25.28
CA GLU A 176 6.79 26.41 -26.54
C GLU A 176 8.30 26.59 -26.30
N ALA A 177 8.68 27.36 -25.28
CA ALA A 177 10.09 27.59 -24.93
C ALA A 177 10.73 26.34 -24.32
N ILE A 178 9.99 25.60 -23.48
CA ILE A 178 10.46 24.34 -22.88
C ILE A 178 10.69 23.27 -23.95
N ALA A 179 9.87 23.24 -25.01
CA ALA A 179 10.02 22.28 -26.11
C ALA A 179 11.26 22.53 -26.98
N ASN A 180 11.83 23.74 -26.95
CA ASN A 180 12.95 24.16 -27.80
C ASN A 180 14.31 24.23 -27.08
N ILE A 181 14.40 23.77 -25.83
CA ILE A 181 15.66 23.76 -25.09
C ILE A 181 16.65 22.80 -25.78
N LYS A 182 17.74 23.35 -26.31
CA LYS A 182 18.89 22.59 -26.83
C LYS A 182 20.06 22.69 -25.85
N ILE A 183 20.79 21.60 -25.72
CA ILE A 183 22.03 21.50 -24.92
C ILE A 183 23.18 21.49 -25.91
N ASP A 184 24.12 22.42 -25.73
CA ASP A 184 25.28 22.53 -26.61
C ASP A 184 26.43 21.66 -26.09
N SER A 185 27.26 21.16 -27.01
CA SER A 185 28.40 20.29 -26.67
C SER A 185 29.45 21.00 -25.81
N GLU A 186 29.59 22.32 -25.93
CA GLU A 186 30.52 23.11 -25.11
C GLU A 186 30.09 23.20 -23.64
N GLU A 187 28.79 23.32 -23.36
CA GLU A 187 28.27 23.35 -21.99
C GLU A 187 28.51 22.02 -21.26
N LEU A 188 28.37 20.90 -21.98
CA LEU A 188 28.69 19.57 -21.46
C LEU A 188 30.18 19.43 -21.13
N ILE A 189 31.06 19.97 -21.98
CA ILE A 189 32.51 19.91 -21.78
C ILE A 189 32.91 20.77 -20.57
N ASN A 190 32.33 21.95 -20.43
CA ASN A 190 32.63 22.84 -19.30
C ASN A 190 32.17 22.23 -17.96
N LEU A 191 30.94 21.71 -17.89
CA LEU A 191 30.45 21.09 -16.67
C LEU A 191 31.26 19.83 -16.30
N SER A 192 31.60 19.01 -17.30
CA SER A 192 32.45 17.83 -17.05
C SER A 192 33.87 18.20 -16.63
N SER A 193 34.43 19.29 -17.17
CA SER A 193 35.73 19.82 -16.76
C SER A 193 35.69 20.38 -15.33
N GLU A 194 34.62 21.05 -14.95
CA GLU A 194 34.40 21.56 -13.59
C GLU A 194 34.29 20.42 -12.58
N ILE A 195 33.51 19.38 -12.90
CA ILE A 195 33.41 18.16 -12.07
C ILE A 195 34.77 17.49 -11.91
N LEU A 196 35.51 17.30 -13.01
CA LEU A 196 36.83 16.69 -12.96
C LEU A 196 37.87 17.55 -12.22
N GLY A 197 37.73 18.88 -12.26
CA GLY A 197 38.58 19.82 -11.52
C GLY A 197 38.40 19.76 -10.00
N THR A 198 37.28 19.24 -9.50
CA THR A 198 37.06 19.03 -8.05
C THR A 198 37.72 17.77 -7.50
N ILE A 199 38.24 16.90 -8.37
CA ILE A 199 38.94 15.69 -7.96
C ILE A 199 40.39 16.08 -7.64
N ASP A 200 40.70 16.26 -6.36
CA ASP A 200 42.07 16.47 -5.89
C ASP A 200 42.91 15.24 -6.25
N ILE A 201 43.72 15.36 -7.30
CA ILE A 201 44.76 14.38 -7.62
C ILE A 201 45.86 14.59 -6.58
N VAL A 202 45.76 13.89 -5.46
CA VAL A 202 46.84 13.75 -4.49
C VAL A 202 47.92 12.92 -5.15
N ASP A 203 48.79 13.59 -5.91
CA ASP A 203 50.24 13.39 -5.94
C ASP A 203 50.84 14.27 -7.04
N GLY A 204 51.67 15.22 -6.61
CA GLY A 204 52.21 16.34 -7.40
C GLY A 204 53.28 15.97 -8.42
N THR A 205 53.15 14.84 -9.12
CA THR A 205 53.98 14.50 -10.27
C THR A 205 53.14 13.73 -11.27
N SER A 206 52.73 14.35 -12.38
CA SER A 206 52.23 13.60 -13.54
C SER A 206 52.33 14.40 -14.82
N ASP A 207 53.10 13.86 -15.76
CA ASP A 207 53.07 14.24 -17.17
C ASP A 207 51.63 14.19 -17.70
N SER A 208 51.24 15.15 -18.54
CA SER A 208 49.91 15.21 -19.16
C SER A 208 49.50 13.90 -19.88
N GLN A 209 50.49 13.11 -20.31
CA GLN A 209 50.29 11.80 -20.92
C GLN A 209 49.98 10.71 -19.88
N GLN A 210 50.61 10.73 -18.70
CA GLN A 210 50.28 9.81 -17.61
C GLN A 210 48.87 10.06 -17.10
N GLY A 211 48.46 11.31 -16.88
CA GLY A 211 47.10 11.63 -16.47
C GLY A 211 46.04 11.17 -17.49
N LYS A 212 46.30 11.34 -18.79
CA LYS A 212 45.44 10.78 -19.85
C LYS A 212 45.41 9.26 -19.80
N GLN A 213 46.55 8.62 -19.60
CA GLN A 213 46.63 7.17 -19.50
C GLN A 213 45.91 6.65 -18.25
N THR A 214 46.05 7.30 -17.09
CA THR A 214 45.35 6.95 -15.85
C THR A 214 43.84 7.15 -15.97
N ILE A 215 43.39 8.23 -16.64
CA ILE A 215 41.97 8.47 -16.92
C ILE A 215 41.42 7.45 -17.92
N ILE A 216 42.21 7.12 -18.96
CA ILE A 216 41.86 6.05 -19.90
C ILE A 216 41.78 4.73 -19.14
N ASP A 217 42.77 4.36 -18.33
CA ASP A 217 42.80 3.14 -17.53
C ASP A 217 41.63 3.08 -16.52
N LEU A 218 41.20 4.21 -15.95
CA LEU A 218 39.99 4.33 -15.10
C LEU A 218 38.69 4.17 -15.89
N LEU A 219 38.62 4.70 -17.11
CA LEU A 219 37.46 4.59 -18.00
C LEU A 219 37.39 3.24 -18.72
N THR A 220 38.53 2.62 -18.98
CA THR A 220 38.70 1.28 -19.58
C THR A 220 38.84 0.19 -18.54
N PHE A 221 38.66 0.48 -17.24
CA PHE A 221 38.54 -0.51 -16.19
C PHE A 221 37.23 -1.29 -16.36
N SER A 222 37.16 -2.08 -17.44
CA SER A 222 36.18 -3.11 -17.68
C SER A 222 36.81 -4.45 -17.34
N ASP A 223 37.28 -4.61 -16.11
CA ASP A 223 37.63 -5.94 -15.60
C ASP A 223 36.35 -6.66 -15.21
N ILE A 224 35.81 -7.36 -16.21
CA ILE A 224 34.80 -8.40 -16.03
C ILE A 224 35.32 -9.50 -15.08
N ASP A 225 36.65 -9.62 -14.91
CA ASP A 225 37.30 -10.61 -14.05
C ASP A 225 37.54 -10.12 -12.60
N SER A 226 37.63 -8.81 -12.34
CA SER A 226 37.72 -8.27 -10.97
C SER A 226 36.36 -8.15 -10.31
N ILE A 227 35.26 -8.29 -11.07
CA ILE A 227 33.90 -8.27 -10.53
C ILE A 227 33.66 -9.47 -9.61
N GLU A 228 34.28 -10.64 -9.84
CA GLU A 228 34.17 -11.78 -8.91
C GLU A 228 35.00 -11.55 -7.65
N SER A 229 36.25 -11.10 -7.74
CA SER A 229 37.07 -10.79 -6.56
C SER A 229 36.50 -9.65 -5.72
N TYR A 230 36.10 -8.53 -6.36
CA TYR A 230 35.50 -7.42 -5.65
C TYR A 230 34.08 -7.75 -5.20
N ARG A 231 33.26 -8.50 -5.96
CA ARG A 231 31.98 -9.00 -5.44
C ARG A 231 32.19 -9.92 -4.28
N ASP A 232 33.16 -10.82 -4.29
CA ASP A 232 33.36 -11.79 -3.21
C ASP A 232 33.90 -11.09 -1.97
N VAL A 233 34.78 -10.10 -2.13
CA VAL A 233 35.24 -9.23 -1.04
C VAL A 233 34.11 -8.32 -0.57
N PHE A 234 33.29 -7.77 -1.48
CA PHE A 234 32.14 -6.91 -1.17
C PHE A 234 30.98 -7.69 -0.58
N ASP A 235 30.74 -8.94 -0.99
CA ASP A 235 29.77 -9.88 -0.46
C ASP A 235 30.29 -10.44 0.86
N PHE A 236 31.60 -10.63 1.03
CA PHE A 236 32.22 -10.92 2.34
C PHE A 236 32.10 -9.73 3.28
N PHE A 237 32.36 -8.50 2.82
CA PHE A 237 32.17 -7.29 3.60
C PHE A 237 30.69 -7.05 3.90
N LEU A 238 29.79 -7.23 2.95
CA LEU A 238 28.36 -7.21 3.17
C LEU A 238 28.00 -8.28 4.17
N GLU A 239 28.34 -9.55 3.98
CA GLU A 239 27.94 -10.61 4.90
C GLU A 239 28.56 -10.47 6.30
N THR A 240 29.74 -9.87 6.42
CA THR A 240 30.43 -9.63 7.69
C THR A 240 29.92 -8.38 8.40
N TYR A 241 29.64 -7.29 7.68
CA TYR A 241 29.18 -6.02 8.24
C TYR A 241 27.64 -5.89 8.27
N THR A 242 26.90 -6.66 7.48
CA THR A 242 25.42 -6.68 7.44
C THR A 242 24.75 -7.79 8.26
N LYS A 243 25.52 -8.78 8.75
CA LYS A 243 24.96 -9.85 9.61
C LYS A 243 24.30 -9.31 10.86
N ASP A 244 24.82 -8.21 11.38
CA ASP A 244 24.33 -7.49 12.54
C ASP A 244 23.70 -6.14 12.19
N ASP A 245 23.03 -6.06 11.03
CA ASP A 245 22.22 -4.91 10.68
C ASP A 245 21.13 -4.66 11.73
N ASP A 246 21.09 -3.42 12.21
CA ASP A 246 20.02 -2.90 13.03
C ASP A 246 19.04 -2.09 12.17
N PHE A 247 17.77 -2.11 12.56
CA PHE A 247 16.72 -1.39 11.84
C PHE A 247 16.38 -0.09 12.55
N VAL A 248 16.33 0.99 11.78
CA VAL A 248 15.81 2.30 12.19
C VAL A 248 14.92 2.82 11.09
N ALA A 249 13.74 3.31 11.45
CA ALA A 249 12.86 4.01 10.52
C ALA A 249 12.07 5.11 11.25
N GLY A 250 12.17 6.32 10.73
CA GLY A 250 11.39 7.50 11.07
C GLY A 250 10.38 7.81 9.97
N GLU A 251 9.29 8.47 10.36
CA GLU A 251 8.29 9.00 9.44
C GLU A 251 7.83 10.36 9.97
N THR A 252 7.89 11.38 9.13
CA THR A 252 7.28 12.69 9.39
C THR A 252 6.06 12.88 8.49
N ARG A 253 4.87 12.90 9.10
CA ARG A 253 3.62 13.09 8.36
C ARG A 253 3.46 14.55 7.93
N SER A 254 2.75 14.79 6.83
CA SER A 254 2.38 16.17 6.45
C SER A 254 1.54 16.82 7.57
N PRO A 255 1.77 18.11 7.89
CA PRO A 255 0.96 18.79 8.91
C PRO A 255 -0.53 18.73 8.58
N THR A 256 -1.32 18.47 9.60
CA THR A 256 -2.79 18.40 9.54
C THR A 256 -3.39 19.41 10.52
N SER A 257 -4.71 19.48 10.58
CA SER A 257 -5.43 20.40 11.46
C SER A 257 -6.52 19.69 12.24
N GLY A 258 -6.62 19.99 13.53
CA GLY A 258 -7.69 19.52 14.40
C GLY A 258 -8.24 20.69 15.22
N LYS A 259 -9.56 20.77 15.40
CA LYS A 259 -10.23 21.83 16.18
C LYS A 259 -9.79 23.27 15.79
N GLY A 260 -9.45 23.49 14.52
CA GLY A 260 -9.02 24.79 14.00
C GLY A 260 -7.54 25.13 14.22
N LEU A 261 -6.73 24.22 14.74
CA LEU A 261 -5.29 24.42 14.98
C LEU A 261 -4.47 23.36 14.23
N ALA A 262 -3.32 23.75 13.70
CA ALA A 262 -2.42 22.83 13.02
C ALA A 262 -1.61 21.97 14.00
N TYR A 263 -1.25 20.77 13.56
CA TYR A 263 -0.26 19.92 14.21
C TYR A 263 0.41 18.98 13.21
N VAL A 264 1.59 18.51 13.58
CA VAL A 264 2.37 17.51 12.85
C VAL A 264 2.66 16.35 13.79
N VAL A 265 2.67 15.14 13.22
CA VAL A 265 2.96 13.91 13.95
C VAL A 265 4.20 13.27 13.34
N GLU A 266 5.11 12.89 14.22
CA GLU A 266 6.37 12.26 13.87
C GLU A 266 6.54 11.02 14.74
N ALA A 267 7.07 9.96 14.17
CA ALA A 267 7.43 8.79 14.92
C ALA A 267 8.73 8.21 14.38
N VAL A 268 9.46 7.52 15.24
CA VAL A 268 10.66 6.79 14.86
C VAL A 268 10.77 5.53 15.71
N MET A 269 11.21 4.45 15.08
CA MET A 269 11.31 3.14 15.71
C MET A 269 12.67 2.53 15.40
N ALA A 270 13.31 1.99 16.44
CA ALA A 270 14.51 1.19 16.33
C ALA A 270 14.21 -0.27 16.72
N TYR A 271 14.78 -1.21 15.97
CA TYR A 271 14.80 -2.64 16.26
C TYR A 271 16.23 -3.15 16.15
N SER A 272 16.79 -3.67 17.24
CA SER A 272 18.17 -4.14 17.30
C SER A 272 18.31 -5.20 18.37
N ARG A 273 19.22 -6.17 18.18
CA ARG A 273 19.51 -7.17 19.23
C ARG A 273 20.23 -6.54 20.44
N ASN A 274 20.89 -5.40 20.25
CA ASN A 274 21.62 -4.69 21.31
C ASN A 274 20.67 -3.96 22.27
N ILE A 275 19.41 -3.77 21.87
CA ILE A 275 18.38 -3.17 22.73
C ILE A 275 17.87 -4.24 23.70
N GLU A 276 17.97 -3.98 24.99
CA GLU A 276 17.37 -4.85 26.00
C GLU A 276 15.85 -4.91 25.82
N VAL A 277 15.30 -6.13 25.81
CA VAL A 277 13.85 -6.33 25.73
C VAL A 277 13.20 -5.75 26.99
N PRO A 278 12.31 -4.75 26.86
CA PRO A 278 11.70 -4.12 28.02
C PRO A 278 10.91 -5.13 28.87
N LYS A 279 11.18 -5.17 30.18
CA LYS A 279 10.39 -6.02 31.10
C LYS A 279 8.96 -5.49 31.23
N ARG A 280 8.80 -4.17 31.23
CA ARG A 280 7.50 -3.49 31.33
C ARG A 280 7.18 -2.86 29.99
N ALA A 281 5.92 -3.01 29.58
CA ALA A 281 5.44 -2.45 28.32
C ALA A 281 5.57 -0.92 28.23
N ARG A 282 5.60 -0.21 29.38
CA ARG A 282 5.74 1.26 29.41
C ARG A 282 7.12 1.76 28.95
N ASP A 283 8.16 0.95 29.05
CA ASP A 283 9.54 1.38 28.77
C ASP A 283 9.87 1.32 27.26
N VAL A 284 8.99 0.69 26.47
CA VAL A 284 9.04 0.60 25.00
C VAL A 284 8.81 1.97 24.35
N LEU A 285 7.90 2.76 24.91
CA LEU A 285 7.36 3.97 24.28
C LEU A 285 7.87 5.24 24.97
N SER A 286 8.65 6.02 24.24
CA SER A 286 9.04 7.39 24.58
C SER A 286 8.07 8.39 23.95
N ARG A 287 7.38 9.18 24.76
CA ARG A 287 6.38 10.16 24.30
C ARG A 287 6.96 11.57 24.34
N PHE A 288 6.84 12.29 23.23
CA PHE A 288 7.24 13.68 23.10
C PHE A 288 6.08 14.52 22.61
N VAL A 289 6.05 15.76 23.10
CA VAL A 289 4.99 16.71 22.80
C VAL A 289 5.65 18.09 22.71
N ASN A 290 5.60 18.74 21.54
CA ASN A 290 6.38 19.95 21.25
C ASN A 290 7.84 19.80 21.69
N ARG A 291 8.51 18.73 21.24
CA ARG A 291 9.92 18.42 21.57
C ARG A 291 10.21 18.20 23.07
N THR A 292 9.17 18.14 23.91
CA THR A 292 9.30 17.96 25.36
C THR A 292 8.92 16.52 25.76
N PRO A 293 9.79 15.77 26.45
CA PRO A 293 9.49 14.40 26.87
C PRO A 293 8.39 14.35 27.94
N LYS A 294 7.52 13.32 27.86
CA LYS A 294 6.40 13.11 28.78
C LYS A 294 6.50 11.75 29.49
N LEU A 295 6.85 11.79 30.79
CA LEU A 295 7.17 10.59 31.57
C LEU A 295 5.98 10.02 32.38
N ARG A 296 5.09 10.89 32.87
CA ARG A 296 3.94 10.52 33.72
C ARG A 296 2.66 10.33 32.91
N ASP A 297 1.67 9.67 33.50
CA ASP A 297 0.32 9.48 32.94
C ASP A 297 0.31 8.78 31.57
N SER A 298 1.19 7.79 31.38
CA SER A 298 1.33 7.08 30.10
C SER A 298 0.08 6.28 29.73
N ALA A 299 -0.62 5.70 30.70
CA ALA A 299 -1.80 4.86 30.44
C ALA A 299 -2.95 5.63 29.79
N ASP A 300 -3.15 6.90 30.17
CA ASP A 300 -4.26 7.71 29.70
C ASP A 300 -3.88 8.69 28.58
N CYS A 301 -2.67 8.57 28.02
CA CYS A 301 -2.20 9.44 26.96
C CYS A 301 -2.72 8.99 25.58
N ALA A 302 -3.21 9.94 24.77
CA ALA A 302 -3.64 9.66 23.40
C ALA A 302 -2.55 8.98 22.53
N ILE A 303 -1.28 9.35 22.72
CA ILE A 303 -0.14 8.72 22.03
C ILE A 303 -0.09 7.22 22.36
N THR A 304 -0.17 6.86 23.63
CA THR A 304 -0.15 5.45 24.06
C THR A 304 -1.35 4.70 23.49
N LYS A 305 -2.55 5.28 23.55
CA LYS A 305 -3.77 4.66 22.98
C LYS A 305 -3.66 4.47 21.47
N ALA A 306 -3.01 5.39 20.76
CA ALA A 306 -2.74 5.25 19.34
C ALA A 306 -1.78 4.08 19.05
N VAL A 307 -0.69 3.94 19.82
CA VAL A 307 0.25 2.81 19.69
C VAL A 307 -0.44 1.47 19.99
N GLN A 308 -1.32 1.43 21.00
CA GLN A 308 -2.12 0.25 21.34
C GLN A 308 -3.14 -0.12 20.25
N SER A 309 -3.59 0.85 19.46
CA SER A 309 -4.55 0.62 18.37
C SER A 309 -3.93 -0.01 17.12
N VAL A 310 -2.60 -0.01 17.02
CA VAL A 310 -1.85 -0.62 15.91
C VAL A 310 -1.78 -2.13 16.10
N LYS A 311 -2.06 -2.90 15.04
CA LYS A 311 -2.00 -4.37 15.06
C LYS A 311 -0.58 -4.85 14.76
N TRP A 312 0.31 -4.82 15.75
CA TRP A 312 1.74 -5.17 15.60
C TRP A 312 2.01 -6.58 15.07
N LYS A 313 1.12 -7.54 15.34
CA LYS A 313 1.20 -8.91 14.79
C LYS A 313 1.25 -8.95 13.27
N ASN A 314 0.63 -7.99 12.58
CA ASN A 314 0.65 -7.93 11.12
C ASN A 314 2.02 -7.55 10.55
N TYR A 315 2.89 -6.99 11.40
CA TYR A 315 4.24 -6.54 11.07
C TYR A 315 5.31 -7.50 11.63
N ASN A 316 4.95 -8.76 11.92
CA ASN A 316 5.81 -9.78 12.54
C ASN A 316 6.38 -9.38 13.91
N LEU A 317 5.70 -8.49 14.64
CA LEU A 317 6.03 -8.16 16.02
C LEU A 317 5.04 -8.79 17.00
N GLU A 318 5.54 -9.27 18.12
CA GLU A 318 4.70 -9.67 19.23
C GLU A 318 4.13 -8.44 19.95
N SER A 319 3.13 -8.64 20.81
CA SER A 319 2.54 -7.56 21.60
C SER A 319 2.38 -8.00 23.05
N TYR A 320 2.57 -7.07 23.98
CA TYR A 320 2.19 -7.26 25.38
C TYR A 320 0.66 -7.28 25.53
N ASP A 321 0.19 -7.66 26.72
CA ASP A 321 -1.25 -7.72 27.03
C ASP A 321 -1.97 -6.38 26.86
N ASN A 322 -1.24 -5.27 27.01
CA ASN A 322 -1.76 -3.92 26.83
C ASN A 322 -1.72 -3.42 25.37
N GLY A 323 -1.35 -4.28 24.40
CA GLY A 323 -1.31 -3.93 22.98
C GLY A 323 -0.08 -3.16 22.52
N LEU A 324 0.89 -2.87 23.40
CA LEU A 324 2.18 -2.29 22.99
C LEU A 324 3.06 -3.36 22.33
N PRO A 325 3.93 -2.99 21.37
CA PRO A 325 4.78 -3.95 20.70
C PRO A 325 5.83 -4.52 21.66
N ARG A 326 6.12 -5.82 21.52
CA ARG A 326 7.08 -6.57 22.35
C ARG A 326 8.25 -7.00 21.49
N GLY A 327 9.45 -6.82 22.01
CA GLY A 327 10.70 -7.18 21.36
C GLY A 327 11.82 -6.24 21.79
N PRO A 328 13.02 -6.41 21.21
CA PRO A 328 14.14 -5.51 21.45
C PRO A 328 13.96 -4.26 20.58
N ILE A 329 12.98 -3.45 20.97
CA ILE A 329 12.51 -2.27 20.22
C ILE A 329 12.45 -1.04 21.09
N LYS A 330 12.69 0.11 20.47
CA LYS A 330 12.44 1.43 21.05
C LYS A 330 11.56 2.22 20.10
N LEU A 331 10.47 2.79 20.64
CA LEU A 331 9.53 3.60 19.87
C LEU A 331 9.48 5.00 20.46
N LEU A 332 9.67 6.01 19.61
CA LEU A 332 9.51 7.41 19.96
C LEU A 332 8.39 8.00 19.10
N VAL A 333 7.47 8.72 19.74
CA VAL A 333 6.40 9.45 19.04
C VAL A 333 6.39 10.89 19.53
N ASN A 334 6.45 11.83 18.59
CA ASN A 334 6.37 13.27 18.83
C ASN A 334 5.12 13.85 18.15
N VAL A 335 4.41 14.71 18.86
CA VAL A 335 3.32 15.52 18.30
C VAL A 335 3.67 16.98 18.53
N SER A 336 3.73 17.77 17.46
CA SER A 336 4.12 19.18 17.52
C SER A 336 3.07 20.10 16.90
N GLY A 337 2.89 21.30 17.46
CA GLY A 337 2.04 22.36 16.90
C GLY A 337 1.13 23.05 17.94
N PRO A 338 0.43 24.13 17.54
CA PRO A 338 -0.43 24.90 18.44
C PRO A 338 -1.62 24.10 18.99
N PHE A 339 -2.15 23.14 18.22
CA PHE A 339 -3.24 22.25 18.64
C PHE A 339 -2.97 21.57 19.98
N VAL A 340 -1.73 21.16 20.19
CA VAL A 340 -1.27 20.40 21.34
C VAL A 340 -1.48 21.16 22.66
N HIS A 341 -1.35 22.48 22.65
CA HIS A 341 -1.51 23.31 23.85
C HIS A 341 -2.91 23.23 24.45
N LEU A 342 -3.93 23.10 23.59
CA LEU A 342 -5.33 22.95 24.00
C LEU A 342 -5.64 21.52 24.47
N MET A 343 -4.81 20.55 24.08
CA MET A 343 -5.12 19.13 24.14
C MET A 343 -4.47 18.42 25.34
N PHE A 344 -4.06 19.12 26.39
CA PHE A 344 -3.61 18.46 27.61
C PHE A 344 -4.79 18.07 28.51
N LYS A 345 -4.79 16.85 29.06
CA LYS A 345 -5.85 16.37 29.97
C LYS A 345 -5.85 17.10 31.31
N SER A 346 -4.66 17.46 31.79
CA SER A 346 -4.45 18.05 33.10
C SER A 346 -3.54 19.26 33.02
N GLN A 347 -3.63 20.14 34.02
CA GLN A 347 -2.81 21.35 34.11
C GLN A 347 -1.29 21.05 34.21
N SER A 348 -0.93 19.84 34.66
CA SER A 348 0.47 19.38 34.72
C SER A 348 1.06 19.03 33.34
N LYS A 349 0.25 19.03 32.27
CA LYS A 349 0.68 18.83 30.87
C LYS A 349 1.52 17.57 30.64
N ASN A 350 1.15 16.46 31.31
CA ASN A 350 1.83 15.16 31.22
C ASN A 350 1.23 14.20 30.17
N ALA A 351 -0.04 14.35 29.84
CA ALA A 351 -0.74 13.48 28.90
C ALA A 351 -1.66 14.28 27.96
N LEU A 352 -1.65 13.89 26.69
CA LEU A 352 -2.58 14.39 25.67
C LEU A 352 -3.97 13.75 25.81
N ALA A 353 -4.98 14.56 25.58
CA ALA A 353 -6.39 14.25 25.55
C ALA A 353 -6.73 13.34 24.37
N ASP A 354 -7.67 12.44 24.58
CA ASP A 354 -8.09 11.49 23.56
C ASP A 354 -8.90 12.23 22.49
N ASP A 355 -8.41 12.17 21.26
CA ASP A 355 -9.06 12.75 20.10
C ASP A 355 -8.91 11.78 18.94
N GLU A 356 -10.01 11.48 18.27
CA GLU A 356 -10.02 10.45 17.24
C GLU A 356 -9.16 10.82 16.02
N GLU A 357 -9.12 12.10 15.65
CA GLU A 357 -8.34 12.57 14.50
C GLU A 357 -6.84 12.46 14.82
N LEU A 358 -6.44 12.92 16.01
CA LEU A 358 -5.08 12.77 16.51
C LEU A 358 -4.65 11.30 16.59
N ILE A 359 -5.48 10.43 17.18
CA ILE A 359 -5.18 9.01 17.33
C ILE A 359 -5.05 8.33 15.97
N LYS A 360 -5.93 8.64 15.01
CA LYS A 360 -5.84 8.11 13.64
C LYS A 360 -4.56 8.56 12.95
N GLU A 361 -4.16 9.82 13.10
CA GLU A 361 -2.95 10.34 12.46
C GLU A 361 -1.68 9.69 13.03
N ILE A 362 -1.58 9.56 14.36
CA ILE A 362 -0.49 8.84 15.02
C ILE A 362 -0.46 7.37 14.57
N LYS A 363 -1.63 6.74 14.46
CA LYS A 363 -1.74 5.36 13.99
C LYS A 363 -1.20 5.22 12.56
N PHE A 364 -1.57 6.11 11.64
CA PHE A 364 -1.09 6.05 10.25
C PHE A 364 0.43 6.25 10.15
N CYS A 365 1.00 7.16 10.96
CA CYS A 365 2.44 7.33 11.08
C CYS A 365 3.14 6.03 11.52
N LEU A 366 2.62 5.38 12.56
CA LEU A 366 3.18 4.12 13.08
C LEU A 366 2.99 2.95 12.11
N GLU A 367 1.89 2.90 11.37
CA GLU A 367 1.66 1.87 10.35
C GLU A 367 2.61 2.01 9.16
N ALA A 368 3.00 3.23 8.77
CA ALA A 368 4.02 3.45 7.75
C ALA A 368 5.36 2.83 8.17
N ILE A 369 5.82 3.16 9.39
CA ILE A 369 7.02 2.58 9.99
C ILE A 369 6.91 1.04 10.14
N GLY A 370 5.74 0.54 10.55
CA GLY A 370 5.47 -0.89 10.67
C GLY A 370 5.59 -1.65 9.34
N ARG A 371 5.21 -1.04 8.22
CA ARG A 371 5.38 -1.64 6.87
C ARG A 371 6.87 -1.80 6.53
N ARG A 372 7.68 -0.76 6.76
CA ARG A 372 9.15 -0.81 6.56
C ARG A 372 9.80 -1.89 7.42
N LEU A 373 9.42 -1.98 8.70
CA LEU A 373 9.90 -3.03 9.60
C LEU A 373 9.56 -4.44 9.09
N ARG A 374 8.34 -4.63 8.59
CA ARG A 374 7.90 -5.95 8.09
C ARG A 374 8.77 -6.41 6.93
N VAL A 375 9.15 -5.52 6.03
CA VAL A 375 10.05 -5.82 4.90
C VAL A 375 11.40 -6.27 5.44
N TYR A 376 12.00 -5.48 6.34
CA TYR A 376 13.27 -5.81 6.99
C TYR A 376 13.24 -7.17 7.72
N LEU A 377 12.21 -7.44 8.53
CA LEU A 377 12.09 -8.71 9.26
C LEU A 377 11.90 -9.91 8.31
N ASN A 378 11.13 -9.75 7.23
CA ASN A 378 10.96 -10.80 6.23
C ASN A 378 12.26 -11.08 5.47
N ARG A 379 13.02 -10.03 5.12
CA ARG A 379 14.34 -10.16 4.49
C ARG A 379 15.27 -10.99 5.37
N ARG A 380 15.40 -10.63 6.65
CA ARG A 380 16.20 -11.38 7.63
C ARG A 380 15.73 -12.83 7.80
N ALA A 381 14.42 -13.04 7.91
CA ALA A 381 13.87 -14.39 8.04
C ALA A 381 14.15 -15.26 6.79
N SER A 382 14.10 -14.66 5.59
CA SER A 382 14.42 -15.33 4.34
C SER A 382 15.90 -15.70 4.24
N LEU A 383 16.79 -14.76 4.57
CA LEU A 383 18.25 -14.98 4.63
C LEU A 383 18.58 -16.14 5.58
N HIS A 384 18.09 -16.07 6.81
CA HIS A 384 18.31 -17.10 7.82
C HIS A 384 17.73 -18.47 7.43
N LYS A 385 16.58 -18.51 6.73
CA LYS A 385 16.04 -19.76 6.19
C LYS A 385 16.92 -20.34 5.09
N SER A 386 17.47 -19.49 4.22
CA SER A 386 18.41 -19.88 3.17
C SER A 386 19.71 -20.43 3.78
N GLU A 387 20.29 -19.73 4.76
CA GLU A 387 21.46 -20.17 5.52
C GLU A 387 21.25 -21.52 6.21
N LYS A 388 20.15 -21.67 6.95
CA LYS A 388 19.81 -22.95 7.60
C LYS A 388 19.68 -24.10 6.60
N ARG A 389 19.07 -23.83 5.44
CA ARG A 389 18.94 -24.83 4.37
C ARG A 389 20.30 -25.17 3.78
N SER A 390 21.14 -24.17 3.52
CA SER A 390 22.51 -24.33 3.02
C SER A 390 23.34 -25.20 3.96
N SER A 391 23.41 -24.84 5.25
CA SER A 391 24.14 -25.59 6.28
C SER A 391 23.62 -27.02 6.45
N LEU A 392 22.31 -27.23 6.31
CA LEU A 392 21.73 -28.57 6.37
C LEU A 392 22.16 -29.40 5.16
N ILE A 393 22.10 -28.84 3.95
CA ILE A 393 22.53 -29.52 2.72
C ILE A 393 24.01 -29.87 2.82
N GLU A 394 24.85 -28.94 3.26
CA GLU A 394 26.30 -29.13 3.44
C GLU A 394 26.63 -30.36 4.29
N LYS A 395 25.90 -30.56 5.41
CA LYS A 395 26.05 -31.75 6.27
C LYS A 395 25.71 -33.06 5.56
N TYR A 396 24.79 -33.05 4.60
CA TYR A 396 24.37 -34.23 3.86
C TYR A 396 25.19 -34.52 2.60
N ILE A 397 25.96 -33.54 2.08
CA ILE A 397 26.79 -33.72 0.87
C ILE A 397 27.67 -34.97 0.94
N PRO A 398 28.42 -35.26 2.02
CA PRO A 398 29.32 -36.43 2.03
C PRO A 398 28.56 -37.75 1.90
N ILE A 399 27.35 -37.82 2.49
CA ILE A 399 26.49 -39.00 2.42
C ILE A 399 25.97 -39.17 0.98
N PHE A 400 25.52 -38.08 0.35
CA PHE A 400 25.07 -38.10 -1.04
C PHE A 400 26.20 -38.46 -2.00
N ALA A 401 27.37 -37.84 -1.86
CA ALA A 401 28.55 -38.11 -2.68
C ALA A 401 28.96 -39.58 -2.58
N LYS A 402 28.99 -40.14 -1.36
CA LYS A 402 29.26 -41.56 -1.14
C LYS A 402 28.22 -42.48 -1.81
N SER A 403 26.93 -42.16 -1.71
CA SER A 403 25.89 -42.93 -2.39
C SER A 403 25.98 -42.85 -3.92
N VAL A 404 26.23 -41.65 -4.47
CA VAL A 404 26.42 -41.46 -5.92
C VAL A 404 27.65 -42.22 -6.42
N TYR A 405 28.76 -42.13 -5.68
CA TYR A 405 29.97 -42.91 -5.97
C TYR A 405 29.68 -44.42 -5.96
N ASN A 406 29.01 -44.94 -4.93
CA ASN A 406 28.66 -46.35 -4.84
C ASN A 406 27.79 -46.83 -6.01
N ILE A 407 26.88 -45.99 -6.51
CA ILE A 407 26.05 -46.28 -7.69
C ILE A 407 26.93 -46.28 -8.95
N ALA A 408 27.78 -45.26 -9.12
CA ALA A 408 28.67 -45.14 -10.27
C ALA A 408 29.71 -46.28 -10.32
N SER A 409 30.14 -46.81 -9.18
CA SER A 409 31.10 -47.92 -9.09
C SER A 409 30.49 -49.31 -9.38
N ARG A 410 29.16 -49.45 -9.40
CA ARG A 410 28.49 -50.74 -9.68
C ARG A 410 28.38 -51.00 -11.19
N GLY A 411 28.64 -52.24 -11.61
CA GLY A 411 28.55 -52.71 -13.01
C GLY A 411 29.77 -52.38 -13.90
N GLU A 412 29.62 -52.59 -15.21
CA GLU A 412 30.53 -52.12 -16.28
C GLU A 412 30.23 -50.67 -16.67
N SER A 413 30.26 -49.75 -15.71
CA SER A 413 29.99 -48.35 -15.99
C SER A 413 31.23 -47.67 -16.61
N LYS A 414 31.02 -46.87 -17.67
CA LYS A 414 32.07 -46.04 -18.31
C LYS A 414 32.69 -44.99 -17.37
N TYR A 415 32.07 -44.76 -16.21
CA TYR A 415 32.41 -43.68 -15.27
C TYR A 415 33.34 -44.16 -14.14
N LYS A 416 33.59 -45.46 -14.02
CA LYS A 416 34.38 -46.05 -12.93
C LYS A 416 35.82 -45.53 -12.85
N ALA A 417 36.41 -45.11 -13.97
CA ALA A 417 37.77 -44.60 -14.06
C ALA A 417 37.88 -43.05 -13.95
N LYS A 418 36.75 -42.33 -13.95
CA LYS A 418 36.71 -40.86 -14.06
C LYS A 418 36.17 -40.14 -12.82
N VAL A 419 35.78 -40.86 -11.77
CA VAL A 419 35.00 -40.27 -10.68
C VAL A 419 35.75 -40.39 -9.35
N ALA A 420 36.21 -39.25 -8.82
CA ALA A 420 36.72 -39.14 -7.45
C ALA A 420 35.62 -38.64 -6.50
N ILE A 421 35.55 -39.20 -5.29
CA ILE A 421 34.54 -38.80 -4.27
C ILE A 421 34.71 -37.32 -3.91
N LYS A 422 35.94 -36.85 -3.72
CA LYS A 422 36.24 -35.46 -3.37
C LYS A 422 35.77 -34.47 -4.43
N GLU A 423 35.94 -34.80 -5.70
CA GLU A 423 35.51 -33.95 -6.82
C GLU A 423 33.98 -33.80 -6.86
N ILE A 424 33.23 -34.87 -6.55
CA ILE A 424 31.76 -34.79 -6.41
C ILE A 424 31.37 -33.91 -5.21
N GLU A 425 32.05 -34.06 -4.08
CA GLU A 425 31.79 -33.23 -2.90
C GLU A 425 32.05 -31.75 -3.18
N ASP A 426 33.16 -31.43 -3.85
CA ASP A 426 33.56 -30.06 -4.19
C ASP A 426 32.62 -29.44 -5.22
N LEU A 427 32.17 -30.20 -6.23
CA LEU A 427 31.14 -29.77 -7.17
C LEU A 427 29.80 -29.48 -6.48
N MET A 428 29.40 -30.32 -5.52
CA MET A 428 28.16 -30.12 -4.76
C MET A 428 28.28 -28.93 -3.80
N LYS A 429 29.43 -28.74 -3.14
CA LYS A 429 29.70 -27.56 -2.30
C LYS A 429 29.72 -26.28 -3.12
N GLY A 430 30.39 -26.27 -4.27
CA GLY A 430 30.42 -25.13 -5.19
C GLY A 430 29.07 -24.83 -5.85
N ALA A 431 28.09 -25.74 -5.76
CA ALA A 431 26.71 -25.49 -6.20
C ALA A 431 25.83 -24.85 -5.12
N ILE A 432 26.32 -24.73 -3.87
CA ILE A 432 25.58 -24.18 -2.75
C ILE A 432 25.88 -22.68 -2.62
N GLY A 433 24.87 -21.88 -2.91
CA GLY A 433 24.95 -20.43 -3.00
C GLY A 433 24.08 -19.92 -4.14
N LYS A 434 23.78 -18.62 -4.18
CA LYS A 434 23.18 -18.02 -5.38
C LYS A 434 24.29 -17.95 -6.44
N LYS A 435 24.33 -18.89 -7.39
CA LYS A 435 25.13 -18.68 -8.60
C LYS A 435 24.54 -17.54 -9.42
N PRO A 436 25.35 -16.60 -9.95
CA PRO A 436 24.89 -15.71 -11.01
C PRO A 436 24.44 -16.56 -12.22
N VAL A 437 23.45 -16.05 -12.94
CA VAL A 437 22.88 -16.71 -14.12
C VAL A 437 24.02 -16.95 -15.13
N PRO A 438 24.19 -18.17 -15.69
CA PRO A 438 25.21 -18.40 -16.68
C PRO A 438 24.93 -17.55 -17.93
N VAL A 439 25.87 -16.68 -18.28
CA VAL A 439 25.89 -16.00 -19.57
C VAL A 439 26.15 -17.06 -20.63
N ILE A 440 25.20 -17.25 -21.53
CA ILE A 440 25.36 -18.11 -22.70
C ILE A 440 26.35 -17.40 -23.62
N VAL A 441 27.57 -17.94 -23.72
CA VAL A 441 28.55 -17.50 -24.71
C VAL A 441 28.04 -17.93 -26.08
N GLN A 442 27.67 -16.97 -26.92
CA GLN A 442 27.20 -17.20 -28.28
C GLN A 442 28.40 -17.33 -29.24
N ASP A 443 29.27 -18.32 -29.03
CA ASP A 443 30.39 -18.59 -29.94
C ASP A 443 30.01 -19.60 -31.01
N LEU A 444 29.17 -19.18 -31.95
CA LEU A 444 29.05 -19.79 -33.28
C LEU A 444 28.64 -18.70 -34.30
N ILE A 445 29.52 -17.73 -34.53
CA ILE A 445 29.55 -17.01 -35.81
C ILE A 445 30.85 -17.37 -36.51
N SER A 446 30.65 -18.17 -37.57
CA SER A 446 31.60 -18.61 -38.56
C SER A 446 32.54 -17.52 -39.07
N LYS A 447 33.82 -17.90 -39.18
CA LYS A 447 34.89 -17.31 -40.01
C LYS A 447 34.38 -16.42 -41.14
N ILE A 448 34.76 -15.14 -41.11
CA ILE A 448 34.81 -14.28 -42.29
C ILE A 448 36.19 -14.51 -42.93
N PRO A 449 36.30 -14.96 -44.19
CA PRO A 449 37.55 -14.94 -44.93
C PRO A 449 37.78 -13.56 -45.56
N GLU A 450 39.01 -13.08 -45.50
CA GLU A 450 39.47 -11.84 -46.13
C GLU A 450 39.30 -11.85 -47.67
N PRO A 451 39.05 -10.70 -48.30
CA PRO A 451 38.80 -10.62 -49.73
C PRO A 451 40.10 -10.73 -50.54
N LYS A 452 40.11 -11.58 -51.57
CA LYS A 452 41.10 -11.55 -52.65
C LYS A 452 40.47 -10.89 -53.88
N GLU A 453 41.13 -9.85 -54.38
CA GLU A 453 40.83 -9.19 -55.65
C GLU A 453 40.96 -10.16 -56.82
N ILE A 454 39.97 -10.20 -57.72
CA ILE A 454 40.14 -10.73 -59.08
C ILE A 454 39.40 -9.85 -60.08
N GLU A 455 40.11 -9.65 -61.19
CA GLU A 455 39.92 -8.80 -62.35
C GLU A 455 38.62 -9.04 -63.15
N ILE A 456 38.21 -7.96 -63.83
CA ILE A 456 37.07 -7.86 -64.74
C ILE A 456 37.48 -8.40 -66.13
N ILE A 457 36.76 -9.39 -66.67
CA ILE A 457 36.53 -9.53 -68.11
C ILE A 457 35.06 -9.91 -68.36
N LYS A 458 34.48 -9.20 -69.33
CA LYS A 458 33.10 -9.19 -69.82
C LYS A 458 32.84 -10.29 -70.85
N GLU A 459 31.55 -10.56 -71.06
CA GLU A 459 30.81 -11.06 -72.24
C GLU A 459 29.75 -12.08 -71.75
N GLU A 460 28.46 -11.77 -71.56
CA GLU A 460 27.47 -11.14 -72.46
C GLU A 460 27.38 -11.98 -73.76
N GLN A 461 26.28 -12.67 -74.09
CA GLN A 461 24.97 -12.16 -74.52
C GLN A 461 24.02 -13.37 -74.69
N LYS A 462 22.78 -13.30 -74.16
CA LYS A 462 21.54 -12.80 -74.79
C LYS A 462 21.10 -13.58 -76.03
N GLU A 463 19.91 -14.17 -75.93
CA GLU A 463 18.83 -14.02 -76.91
C GLU A 463 17.57 -13.76 -76.07
N GLU A 464 17.03 -12.55 -76.06
CA GLU A 464 16.21 -11.86 -77.09
C GLU A 464 14.72 -12.02 -76.72
N GLU A 465 14.00 -10.93 -76.39
CA GLU A 465 13.33 -10.01 -77.34
C GLU A 465 12.14 -10.72 -78.04
N LEU A 466 10.91 -10.22 -78.17
CA LEU A 466 10.37 -8.88 -78.37
C LEU A 466 8.83 -8.94 -78.20
N LEU A 467 8.25 -7.79 -77.83
CA LEU A 467 6.99 -7.22 -78.34
C LEU A 467 5.60 -7.83 -77.99
N LYS A 468 4.80 -6.90 -77.42
CA LYS A 468 3.33 -6.71 -77.54
C LYS A 468 2.42 -7.45 -76.55
N GLU A 469 1.83 -6.59 -75.71
CA GLU A 469 0.48 -6.60 -75.12
C GLU A 469 -0.31 -7.92 -74.97
N GLU A 470 -0.77 -8.08 -73.72
CA GLU A 470 -2.01 -8.73 -73.24
C GLU A 470 -2.08 -10.25 -72.89
N ILE A 471 -2.62 -10.48 -71.68
CA ILE A 471 -3.35 -11.66 -71.14
C ILE A 471 -2.55 -12.75 -70.34
N HIS A 472 -2.64 -12.62 -69.01
CA HIS A 472 -3.19 -13.58 -68.03
C HIS A 472 -2.88 -15.11 -68.08
N ILE A 473 -2.55 -15.65 -66.87
CA ILE A 473 -2.88 -16.98 -66.28
C ILE A 473 -1.72 -17.97 -65.94
N LYS A 474 -1.62 -18.23 -64.62
CA LYS A 474 -1.17 -19.41 -63.84
C LYS A 474 0.27 -19.96 -63.99
N LYS A 475 0.96 -20.08 -62.84
CA LYS A 475 1.82 -21.22 -62.50
C LYS A 475 1.72 -21.60 -61.01
N GLU A 476 1.04 -22.72 -60.79
CA GLU A 476 1.22 -23.70 -59.70
C GLU A 476 2.52 -24.50 -59.96
N ILE A 477 3.20 -25.24 -59.07
CA ILE A 477 3.32 -25.52 -57.62
C ILE A 477 4.69 -26.24 -57.53
N ILE A 478 5.41 -26.20 -56.40
CA ILE A 478 6.04 -27.35 -55.70
C ILE A 478 6.99 -26.86 -54.57
N ILE A 479 6.51 -27.13 -53.34
CA ILE A 479 7.18 -27.52 -52.10
C ILE A 479 8.11 -26.51 -51.39
N LYS A 480 7.56 -25.87 -50.33
CA LYS A 480 8.31 -25.22 -49.25
C LYS A 480 8.68 -26.22 -48.14
N LYS A 481 9.95 -26.16 -47.71
CA LYS A 481 10.42 -26.64 -46.39
C LYS A 481 9.85 -25.71 -45.29
N PRO A 482 9.46 -26.25 -44.12
CA PRO A 482 8.87 -25.46 -43.04
C PRO A 482 9.93 -24.68 -42.25
N GLU A 483 9.70 -23.38 -42.06
CA GLU A 483 10.40 -22.54 -41.06
C GLU A 483 9.71 -22.66 -39.69
N PRO A 484 10.44 -22.52 -38.58
CA PRO A 484 9.98 -22.93 -37.25
C PRO A 484 8.89 -22.02 -36.69
N LYS A 485 7.85 -22.63 -36.10
CA LYS A 485 6.80 -21.94 -35.33
C LYS A 485 7.42 -21.26 -34.11
N LYS A 486 7.22 -19.95 -33.94
CA LYS A 486 7.49 -19.26 -32.68
C LYS A 486 6.62 -19.90 -31.59
N GLU A 487 7.24 -20.33 -30.49
CA GLU A 487 6.56 -21.03 -29.40
C GLU A 487 5.48 -20.14 -28.77
N MET A 488 4.24 -20.63 -28.69
CA MET A 488 3.15 -19.92 -28.01
C MET A 488 3.39 -19.93 -26.50
N ILE A 489 3.65 -18.75 -25.93
CA ILE A 489 3.80 -18.60 -24.48
C ILE A 489 2.43 -18.82 -23.80
N SER A 490 2.37 -19.75 -22.84
CA SER A 490 1.13 -20.08 -22.15
C SER A 490 0.62 -18.94 -21.25
N LYS A 491 -0.69 -18.82 -21.05
CA LYS A 491 -1.26 -17.82 -20.11
C LYS A 491 -0.73 -17.97 -18.68
N LYS A 492 -0.37 -19.20 -18.27
CA LYS A 492 0.18 -19.50 -16.93
C LYS A 492 1.60 -18.94 -16.75
N THR A 493 2.42 -18.94 -17.79
CA THR A 493 3.78 -18.37 -17.74
C THR A 493 3.74 -16.85 -17.70
N LEU A 494 2.85 -16.20 -18.46
CA LEU A 494 2.66 -14.73 -18.43
C LEU A 494 2.11 -14.20 -17.08
N LEU A 495 1.36 -15.02 -16.35
CA LEU A 495 0.86 -14.68 -15.01
C LEU A 495 1.97 -14.59 -13.96
N ASN A 496 3.06 -15.32 -14.14
CA ASN A 496 4.18 -15.37 -13.21
C ASN A 496 5.16 -14.19 -13.40
N TRP A 497 5.13 -13.51 -14.54
CA TRP A 497 5.99 -12.36 -14.82
C TRP A 497 5.56 -11.10 -14.09
N THR A 498 6.50 -10.21 -13.78
CA THR A 498 6.21 -8.91 -13.16
C THR A 498 5.59 -7.94 -14.18
N VAL A 499 4.96 -6.85 -13.72
CA VAL A 499 4.37 -5.85 -14.64
C VAL A 499 5.46 -5.14 -15.46
N LYS A 500 6.68 -5.05 -14.93
CA LYS A 500 7.86 -4.50 -15.62
C LYS A 500 8.29 -5.42 -16.76
N GLU A 501 8.50 -6.71 -16.47
CA GLU A 501 8.81 -7.74 -17.48
C GLU A 501 7.77 -7.81 -18.60
N LEU A 502 6.47 -7.74 -18.27
CA LEU A 502 5.41 -7.74 -19.27
C LEU A 502 5.43 -6.48 -20.16
N LYS A 503 5.80 -5.31 -19.60
CA LYS A 503 5.92 -4.06 -20.35
C LYS A 503 7.17 -4.05 -21.23
N ASP A 504 8.29 -4.57 -20.74
CA ASP A 504 9.53 -4.68 -21.49
C ASP A 504 9.38 -5.67 -22.65
N TYR A 505 8.72 -6.81 -22.41
CA TYR A 505 8.34 -7.74 -23.48
C TYR A 505 7.43 -7.09 -24.55
N CYS A 506 6.50 -6.24 -24.13
CA CYS A 506 5.65 -5.52 -25.08
C CYS A 506 6.42 -4.46 -25.89
N LYS A 507 7.44 -3.82 -25.30
CA LYS A 507 8.33 -2.92 -26.04
C LYS A 507 9.18 -3.68 -27.05
N GLU A 508 9.74 -4.83 -26.67
CA GLU A 508 10.52 -5.69 -27.56
C GLU A 508 9.69 -6.22 -28.75
N GLN A 509 8.40 -6.50 -28.52
CA GLN A 509 7.49 -6.99 -29.55
C GLN A 509 6.65 -5.88 -30.23
N ASN A 510 6.94 -4.59 -29.96
CA ASN A 510 6.19 -3.43 -30.48
C ASN A 510 4.66 -3.49 -30.25
N ILE A 511 4.23 -3.95 -29.07
CA ILE A 511 2.83 -4.00 -28.65
C ILE A 511 2.50 -2.73 -27.86
N GLU A 512 1.60 -1.90 -28.39
CA GLU A 512 1.32 -0.57 -27.86
C GLU A 512 0.41 -0.61 -26.62
N ILE A 513 0.89 -0.06 -25.50
CA ILE A 513 0.24 -0.11 -24.17
C ILE A 513 0.25 1.27 -23.50
N GLN A 514 -0.89 1.66 -22.94
CA GLN A 514 -1.03 2.91 -22.19
C GLN A 514 -0.34 2.80 -20.81
N SER A 515 0.23 3.91 -20.31
CA SER A 515 1.09 3.94 -19.11
C SER A 515 0.47 3.33 -17.83
N LYS A 516 -0.88 3.30 -17.72
CA LYS A 516 -1.62 2.93 -16.50
C LYS A 516 -2.54 1.68 -16.64
N THR A 517 -2.21 0.71 -17.49
CA THR A 517 -3.01 -0.51 -17.68
C THR A 517 -2.77 -1.59 -16.61
N ARG A 518 -3.79 -2.40 -16.33
CA ARG A 518 -3.72 -3.49 -15.35
C ARG A 518 -2.97 -4.70 -15.93
N LYS A 519 -2.31 -5.47 -15.06
CA LYS A 519 -1.54 -6.68 -15.46
C LYS A 519 -2.34 -7.65 -16.34
N THR A 520 -3.63 -7.84 -16.05
CA THR A 520 -4.51 -8.74 -16.79
C THR A 520 -4.77 -8.28 -18.23
N GLU A 521 -4.90 -6.98 -18.45
CA GLU A 521 -5.14 -6.38 -19.77
C GLU A 521 -3.89 -6.46 -20.66
N ILE A 522 -2.70 -6.33 -20.06
CA ILE A 522 -1.42 -6.49 -20.75
C ILE A 522 -1.26 -7.94 -21.23
N ILE A 523 -1.57 -8.92 -20.38
CA ILE A 523 -1.51 -10.34 -20.73
C ILE A 523 -2.51 -10.68 -21.83
N GLU A 524 -3.71 -10.11 -21.81
CA GLU A 524 -4.71 -10.30 -22.87
C GLU A 524 -4.28 -9.68 -24.19
N LYS A 525 -3.68 -8.48 -24.19
CA LYS A 525 -3.11 -7.88 -25.41
C LYS A 525 -2.00 -8.73 -26.03
N ILE A 526 -1.11 -9.28 -25.21
CA ILE A 526 -0.04 -10.19 -25.66
C ILE A 526 -0.63 -11.46 -26.27
N LEU A 527 -1.68 -12.03 -25.68
CA LEU A 527 -2.33 -13.22 -26.24
C LEU A 527 -3.07 -12.90 -27.57
N VAL A 528 -3.66 -11.71 -27.68
CA VAL A 528 -4.35 -11.25 -28.91
C VAL A 528 -3.37 -10.98 -30.05
N SER A 529 -2.16 -10.48 -29.76
CA SER A 529 -1.12 -10.29 -30.80
C SER A 529 -0.65 -11.61 -31.42
N PHE A 530 -0.73 -12.73 -30.68
CA PHE A 530 -0.45 -14.05 -31.24
C PHE A 530 -1.59 -14.61 -32.10
N THR A 531 -2.82 -14.11 -31.94
CA THR A 531 -3.99 -14.60 -32.70
C THR A 531 -4.25 -13.85 -34.01
N THR A 532 -3.60 -12.72 -34.23
CA THR A 532 -3.85 -11.85 -35.38
C THR A 532 -2.77 -12.01 -36.47
N GLU A 533 -2.71 -13.19 -37.08
CA GLU A 533 -2.11 -13.32 -38.41
C GLU A 533 -3.10 -12.80 -39.48
N ARG A 534 -2.73 -11.67 -40.09
CA ARG A 534 -3.13 -11.10 -41.40
C ARG A 534 -4.51 -11.48 -41.97
N VAL A 535 -5.47 -10.57 -41.84
CA VAL A 535 -6.56 -10.40 -42.83
C VAL A 535 -6.17 -9.24 -43.75
N ILE A 536 -5.89 -9.55 -45.02
CA ILE A 536 -5.66 -8.56 -46.07
C ILE A 536 -7.01 -7.91 -46.44
N LYS A 537 -7.14 -6.60 -46.30
CA LYS A 537 -8.18 -5.79 -46.96
C LYS A 537 -7.54 -4.94 -48.07
N LYS A 538 -8.17 -4.96 -49.24
CA LYS A 538 -7.82 -4.21 -50.47
C LYS A 538 -7.75 -2.69 -50.24
N PRO A 539 -6.90 -1.94 -50.98
CA PRO A 539 -6.92 -0.49 -50.99
C PRO A 539 -8.00 0.07 -51.94
N GLU A 540 -8.76 1.06 -51.46
CA GLU A 540 -9.60 1.96 -52.28
C GLU A 540 -8.78 3.18 -52.74
N LYS A 541 -9.10 3.65 -53.96
CA LYS A 541 -8.40 4.71 -54.71
C LYS A 541 -8.63 6.11 -54.12
N ILE A 542 -7.63 6.98 -54.30
CA ILE A 542 -7.71 8.44 -54.11
C ILE A 542 -7.96 9.10 -55.47
N GLU A 543 -8.85 10.10 -55.50
CA GLU A 543 -8.98 11.08 -56.59
C GLU A 543 -8.80 12.52 -56.04
N PRO A 544 -8.42 13.50 -56.89
CA PRO A 544 -7.48 14.57 -56.55
C PRO A 544 -8.11 15.94 -56.18
N ILE A 545 -7.25 16.82 -55.63
CA ILE A 545 -7.50 18.19 -55.13
C ILE A 545 -7.51 19.21 -56.28
N VAL A 546 -8.47 20.16 -56.33
CA VAL A 546 -8.25 21.53 -56.86
C VAL A 546 -9.17 22.60 -56.20
N SER A 547 -8.53 23.73 -55.81
CA SER A 547 -8.98 25.14 -55.60
C SER A 547 -10.21 25.48 -54.74
N GLU A 548 -10.27 26.54 -53.93
CA GLU A 548 -9.85 27.92 -54.20
C GLU A 548 -9.83 28.79 -52.90
N ILE A 549 -9.20 29.95 -53.00
CA ILE A 549 -8.74 30.86 -51.93
C ILE A 549 -9.67 32.09 -51.78
N ILE A 550 -9.95 32.48 -50.53
CA ILE A 550 -10.27 33.82 -49.96
C ILE A 550 -11.51 34.59 -50.48
N THR A 551 -12.42 34.97 -49.56
CA THR A 551 -12.73 36.39 -49.24
C THR A 551 -13.68 36.55 -48.04
N GLU A 552 -13.38 37.55 -47.21
CA GLU A 552 -14.06 37.94 -45.98
C GLU A 552 -15.43 38.59 -46.22
N LYS A 553 -16.35 38.50 -45.24
CA LYS A 553 -17.22 39.62 -44.81
C LYS A 553 -17.88 39.34 -43.43
N PRO A 554 -18.27 40.40 -42.69
CA PRO A 554 -18.27 40.45 -41.22
C PRO A 554 -19.58 40.01 -40.53
N MET A 555 -19.46 39.84 -39.21
CA MET A 555 -20.50 39.49 -38.22
C MET A 555 -21.83 40.25 -38.38
N PRO A 556 -22.95 39.59 -37.99
CA PRO A 556 -24.04 40.28 -37.32
C PRO A 556 -24.25 39.82 -35.86
N LEU A 557 -24.76 40.78 -35.11
CA LEU A 557 -24.97 40.85 -33.68
C LEU A 557 -25.72 39.67 -33.05
N ILE A 558 -25.23 39.32 -31.86
CA ILE A 558 -25.83 38.42 -30.88
C ILE A 558 -27.20 38.96 -30.45
N GLN A 559 -28.26 38.20 -30.72
CA GLN A 559 -29.50 38.23 -29.93
C GLN A 559 -29.74 36.88 -29.28
N SER A 560 -30.05 36.97 -27.99
CA SER A 560 -30.15 35.90 -27.01
C SER A 560 -31.27 34.90 -27.31
N VAL A 561 -30.94 33.61 -27.35
CA VAL A 561 -31.90 32.54 -27.06
C VAL A 561 -31.22 31.46 -26.21
N LYS A 562 -31.79 31.26 -25.01
CA LYS A 562 -31.44 30.22 -24.04
C LYS A 562 -31.40 28.85 -24.69
N LYS A 563 -30.23 28.20 -24.70
CA LYS A 563 -30.11 26.75 -24.92
C LYS A 563 -29.97 26.05 -23.58
N THR A 564 -30.91 25.15 -23.35
CA THR A 564 -30.91 24.12 -22.30
C THR A 564 -29.62 23.29 -22.36
N PRO A 565 -28.98 22.99 -21.20
CA PRO A 565 -27.82 22.11 -21.19
C PRO A 565 -28.24 20.68 -21.52
N LYS A 566 -27.52 20.08 -22.49
CA LYS A 566 -27.53 18.65 -22.79
C LYS A 566 -27.25 17.84 -21.52
N PRO A 567 -27.90 16.68 -21.33
CA PRO A 567 -27.62 15.81 -20.19
C PRO A 567 -26.17 15.33 -20.25
N THR A 568 -25.39 15.74 -19.25
CA THR A 568 -24.07 15.22 -18.99
C THR A 568 -24.20 13.73 -18.72
N THR A 569 -23.58 12.92 -19.57
CA THR A 569 -23.36 11.49 -19.37
C THR A 569 -22.75 11.27 -17.99
N THR A 570 -23.57 10.77 -17.07
CA THR A 570 -23.14 10.25 -15.78
C THR A 570 -22.05 9.20 -16.02
N ARG A 571 -20.86 9.42 -15.45
CA ARG A 571 -19.85 8.37 -15.30
C ARG A 571 -20.54 7.14 -14.72
N ALA A 572 -20.43 6.02 -15.45
CA ALA A 572 -20.88 4.73 -14.97
C ALA A 572 -20.28 4.50 -13.57
N ALA A 573 -21.15 4.13 -12.62
CA ALA A 573 -20.74 3.66 -11.31
C ALA A 573 -19.69 2.54 -11.49
N PRO A 574 -18.66 2.44 -10.62
CA PRO A 574 -17.72 1.34 -10.70
C PRO A 574 -18.52 0.04 -10.73
N SER A 575 -18.23 -0.82 -11.71
CA SER A 575 -18.81 -2.16 -11.77
C SER A 575 -18.66 -2.78 -10.39
N LYS A 576 -19.79 -3.03 -9.71
CA LYS A 576 -19.79 -3.81 -8.47
C LYS A 576 -18.96 -5.04 -8.79
N SER A 577 -17.89 -5.27 -8.02
CA SER A 577 -17.17 -6.54 -8.05
C SER A 577 -18.24 -7.62 -8.11
N THR A 578 -18.20 -8.50 -9.11
CA THR A 578 -18.99 -9.72 -9.07
C THR A 578 -18.53 -10.43 -7.81
N GLN A 579 -19.22 -10.17 -6.70
CA GLN A 579 -19.06 -10.92 -5.48
C GLN A 579 -19.33 -12.33 -5.94
N MET A 580 -18.31 -13.19 -5.91
CA MET A 580 -18.56 -14.62 -5.92
C MET A 580 -19.53 -14.83 -4.77
N THR A 581 -20.81 -15.03 -5.09
CA THR A 581 -21.84 -15.25 -4.09
C THR A 581 -21.43 -16.53 -3.38
N LEU A 582 -20.88 -16.38 -2.18
CA LEU A 582 -20.58 -17.52 -1.34
C LEU A 582 -21.87 -18.31 -1.18
N PRO A 583 -21.82 -19.65 -1.25
CA PRO A 583 -23.01 -20.47 -1.14
C PRO A 583 -23.66 -20.22 0.22
N ILE A 584 -24.74 -19.44 0.26
CA ILE A 584 -25.52 -19.20 1.47
C ILE A 584 -26.04 -20.57 1.93
N ILE A 585 -25.72 -20.93 3.18
CA ILE A 585 -26.20 -22.14 3.82
C ILE A 585 -27.67 -21.92 4.19
N THR A 586 -28.57 -22.14 3.23
CA THR A 586 -30.02 -22.13 3.43
C THR A 586 -30.52 -23.51 3.86
N LYS A 587 -31.69 -23.57 4.52
CA LYS A 587 -32.29 -24.82 4.98
C LYS A 587 -32.58 -25.77 3.82
N ASP A 588 -33.14 -25.24 2.74
CA ASP A 588 -33.50 -26.00 1.54
C ASP A 588 -32.27 -26.65 0.89
N ARG A 589 -31.13 -25.96 0.95
CA ARG A 589 -29.87 -26.48 0.41
C ARG A 589 -29.31 -27.62 1.27
N ILE A 590 -29.44 -27.54 2.59
CA ILE A 590 -29.06 -28.65 3.50
C ILE A 590 -29.93 -29.88 3.23
N ILE A 591 -31.25 -29.68 3.08
CA ILE A 591 -32.21 -30.74 2.79
C ILE A 591 -31.90 -31.39 1.42
N SER A 592 -31.59 -30.60 0.39
CA SER A 592 -31.25 -31.12 -0.95
C SER A 592 -29.99 -31.99 -1.00
N VAL A 593 -29.07 -31.82 -0.04
CA VAL A 593 -27.77 -32.52 0.01
C VAL A 593 -27.83 -33.77 0.90
N LEU A 594 -28.77 -33.81 1.84
CA LEU A 594 -29.05 -34.96 2.67
C LEU A 594 -29.78 -36.02 1.84
N SER A 595 -29.14 -37.18 1.69
CA SER A 595 -29.70 -38.37 1.03
C SER A 595 -30.40 -39.26 2.06
N ASN A 596 -31.03 -40.33 1.59
CA ASN A 596 -31.59 -41.40 2.45
C ASN A 596 -30.52 -42.24 3.19
N GLU A 597 -29.26 -41.83 3.14
CA GLU A 597 -28.13 -42.49 3.80
C GLU A 597 -27.60 -41.63 4.96
N TRP A 598 -27.01 -42.29 5.96
CA TRP A 598 -26.44 -41.64 7.13
C TRP A 598 -25.15 -40.89 6.79
N GLN A 599 -25.19 -39.55 6.86
CA GLN A 599 -24.04 -38.70 6.52
C GLN A 599 -23.42 -38.05 7.77
N THR A 600 -22.08 -38.01 7.83
CA THR A 600 -21.36 -37.22 8.85
C THR A 600 -21.25 -35.76 8.44
N ILE A 601 -20.95 -34.89 9.40
CA ILE A 601 -20.79 -33.46 9.12
C ILE A 601 -19.65 -33.17 8.13
N LYS A 602 -18.58 -33.99 8.13
CA LYS A 602 -17.47 -33.84 7.18
C LYS A 602 -17.94 -34.07 5.74
N HIS A 603 -18.83 -35.04 5.52
CA HIS A 603 -19.44 -35.28 4.21
C HIS A 603 -20.34 -34.11 3.78
N LEU A 604 -21.12 -33.54 4.70
CA LEU A 604 -21.97 -32.38 4.41
C LEU A 604 -21.16 -31.12 4.08
N ILE A 605 -20.07 -30.86 4.82
CA ILE A 605 -19.12 -29.77 4.53
C ILE A 605 -18.53 -29.92 3.12
N PHE A 606 -18.13 -31.13 2.76
CA PHE A 606 -17.58 -31.43 1.44
C PHE A 606 -18.62 -31.21 0.32
N LYS A 607 -19.84 -31.75 0.46
CA LYS A 607 -20.91 -31.60 -0.54
C LYS A 607 -21.39 -30.16 -0.70
N LEU A 608 -21.48 -29.40 0.40
CA LEU A 608 -21.85 -27.98 0.38
C LEU A 608 -20.69 -27.05 -0.05
N LYS A 609 -19.49 -27.60 -0.31
CA LYS A 609 -18.28 -26.87 -0.68
C LYS A 609 -17.93 -25.75 0.31
N ILE A 610 -18.15 -26.01 1.61
CA ILE A 610 -17.86 -25.05 2.68
C ILE A 610 -16.35 -25.03 2.93
N LYS A 611 -15.73 -23.86 2.75
CA LYS A 611 -14.29 -23.65 2.97
C LYS A 611 -13.96 -22.95 4.29
N ASP A 612 -14.91 -22.19 4.84
CA ASP A 612 -14.72 -21.41 6.07
C ASP A 612 -15.14 -22.21 7.33
N MET A 613 -14.37 -22.06 8.41
CA MET A 613 -14.65 -22.63 9.74
C MET A 613 -15.92 -22.03 10.36
N MET A 614 -16.21 -20.75 10.10
CA MET A 614 -17.42 -20.09 10.63
C MET A 614 -18.69 -20.67 10.01
N ASP A 615 -18.65 -20.95 8.71
CA ASP A 615 -19.74 -21.57 7.96
C ASP A 615 -19.95 -23.04 8.36
N ALA A 616 -18.88 -23.77 8.65
CA ALA A 616 -18.98 -25.13 9.20
C ALA A 616 -19.66 -25.13 10.58
N ARG A 617 -19.39 -24.14 11.42
CA ARG A 617 -20.06 -23.95 12.72
C ARG A 617 -21.52 -23.50 12.55
N TYR A 618 -21.81 -22.68 11.56
CA TYR A 618 -23.18 -22.30 11.21
C TYR A 618 -24.01 -23.51 10.73
N LEU A 619 -23.42 -24.39 9.91
CA LEU A 619 -24.02 -25.66 9.52
C LEU A 619 -24.35 -26.55 10.73
N GLN A 620 -23.45 -26.64 11.72
CA GLN A 620 -23.72 -27.38 12.98
C GLN A 620 -24.94 -26.83 13.71
N LEU A 621 -25.05 -25.50 13.83
CA LEU A 621 -26.19 -24.84 14.47
C LEU A 621 -27.49 -25.10 13.72
N LYS A 622 -27.46 -25.07 12.38
CA LYS A 622 -28.64 -25.33 11.54
C LYS A 622 -29.08 -26.79 11.57
N LEU A 623 -28.15 -27.75 11.56
CA LEU A 623 -28.48 -29.17 11.73
C LEU A 623 -29.12 -29.43 13.09
N LYS A 624 -28.65 -28.77 14.16
CA LYS A 624 -29.26 -28.84 15.50
C LYS A 624 -30.64 -28.17 15.55
N GLU A 625 -30.87 -27.11 14.77
CA GLU A 625 -32.19 -26.49 14.63
C GLU A 625 -33.17 -27.43 13.92
N LEU A 626 -32.75 -28.08 12.84
CA LEU A 626 -33.56 -29.05 12.09
C LEU A 626 -33.83 -30.34 12.89
N GLU A 627 -32.86 -30.79 13.70
CA GLU A 627 -33.04 -31.87 14.70
C GLU A 627 -34.16 -31.52 15.69
N ARG A 628 -34.19 -30.28 16.20
CA ARG A 628 -35.24 -29.82 17.13
C ARG A 628 -36.61 -29.70 16.48
N LYS A 629 -36.66 -29.38 15.18
CA LYS A 629 -37.92 -29.28 14.42
C LYS A 629 -38.45 -30.65 13.99
N GLY A 630 -37.65 -31.71 14.12
CA GLY A 630 -38.04 -33.08 13.80
C GLY A 630 -37.91 -33.43 12.32
N ASP A 631 -37.26 -32.59 11.52
CA ASP A 631 -37.07 -32.78 10.07
C ASP A 631 -35.94 -33.79 9.75
N LEU A 632 -35.07 -34.08 10.73
CA LEU A 632 -33.90 -34.95 10.59
C LEU A 632 -33.86 -36.03 11.65
N LEU A 633 -33.43 -37.23 11.24
CA LEU A 633 -33.06 -38.32 12.14
C LEU A 633 -31.57 -38.22 12.49
N VAL A 634 -31.24 -38.53 13.75
CA VAL A 634 -29.87 -38.47 14.26
C VAL A 634 -29.49 -39.79 14.91
N GLU A 635 -28.36 -40.35 14.50
CA GLU A 635 -27.77 -41.56 15.08
C GLU A 635 -26.33 -41.27 15.52
N ILE A 636 -25.91 -41.80 16.67
CA ILE A 636 -24.55 -41.64 17.19
C ILE A 636 -23.80 -42.95 16.97
N LYS A 637 -22.85 -42.97 16.02
CA LYS A 637 -21.94 -44.10 15.78
C LYS A 637 -20.51 -43.69 16.13
N MET A 638 -19.83 -44.49 16.95
CA MET A 638 -18.44 -44.25 17.36
C MET A 638 -18.20 -42.81 17.85
N GLY A 639 -19.10 -42.27 18.68
CA GLY A 639 -18.99 -40.93 19.24
C GLY A 639 -19.21 -39.76 18.25
N ARG A 640 -19.60 -40.04 17.00
CA ARG A 640 -19.90 -39.01 15.98
C ARG A 640 -21.38 -39.05 15.59
N LYS A 641 -22.00 -37.87 15.55
CA LYS A 641 -23.38 -37.72 15.04
C LYS A 641 -23.42 -37.92 13.52
N HIS A 642 -24.41 -38.68 13.09
CA HIS A 642 -24.78 -38.88 11.69
C HIS A 642 -26.20 -38.37 11.51
N TRP A 643 -26.46 -37.70 10.40
CA TRP A 643 -27.76 -37.13 10.06
C TRP A 643 -28.30 -37.81 8.81
N LYS A 644 -29.60 -38.06 8.83
CA LYS A 644 -30.38 -38.58 7.69
C LYS A 644 -31.70 -37.82 7.63
N LEU A 645 -32.21 -37.60 6.41
CA LEU A 645 -33.54 -37.01 6.22
C LEU A 645 -34.61 -37.94 6.81
N LYS A 646 -35.59 -37.39 7.51
CA LYS A 646 -36.68 -38.17 8.11
C LYS A 646 -37.64 -38.69 7.05
#